data_AF-A0A0H5QC91-F1
#
_entry.id   AF-A0A0H5QC91-F1
#
_cell.length_a   1.000
_cell.length_b   1.000
_cell.length_c   1.000
_cell.angle_alpha   90.00
_cell.angle_beta   90.00
_cell.angle_gamma   90.00
#
_symmetry.space_group_name_H-M   'P 1'
#
loop_
_entity.id
_entity.type
_entity.pdbx_description
1 polymer ?
#
loop_
_entity_poly.entity_id
_entity_poly.type
_entity_poly.pdbx_seq_one_letter_code
_entity_poly.pdbx_strand_id
1 'polypeptide(L)'
;VECGGYDPDAFRKNREIEDRRNEDRFHFINWTKTAFENVDVIPAGNGIMHQINLEKMSPVVQVKNGVAFPDTCVGTDSHTPHVDSLGVISVGVGGLEAETVMLGRASMMRLPDIVGVELNGKRQAGITATDIVLALTEFLRKERVVGAFVEFFGEGARSLSIGDRATISNMTPEFGATAAMFAIDEQTIDYLKLTGRDDAQVKLVETYAKTAGLWADALKTAVYPRVLKFDLSSVTRNMAGPSNPHARFATADLAAKGLAKPYEEPSDGQMPDGSVIIAAITSCTNTSNPRNVVAAALLARNANRLGLKRKPWVKSSFAPGSKVAEIYLKEAGLLPEMEKLGFGIVAFACTTCNGMSGALDPKIQKEIIDRDLYATAVLSGNRNFDGRIHPYAKQAFLASPPLVVAYALAGSIRFDIENDVLGVADGKEIRLKDIWPADEEIDAVVAEYVKPQQFRDVYVPMFDTGTAQKAPSPLYDWRPMSTYIRRPPYWEGALAGERTLRGMRPLAILPDNITTDHLSPSNAILAVSAAGEYLAKMGLPEEDFNSYATHRGDHLTAQRATFANPKLFNEMVKNEDGSVRQGSFARVEPEGETMRMWEAIETYMNRKQPLIIIAGADYGQGSSRDWAAKGVRLAGVEAIVAEGFERIHRTNLIGMGVLPLQFKPDTNRHTLQLDGTETYDVVGERTPRCDLTLVIHRKNGETVEVPVTCRLDTAEEVLVYEAGGVLQRFAQDFLEGNAA
;
A
#
# COMPACT_ATOMS: atom_id res chain seq x y z
N VAL A 1 -10.64 5.08 -11.68
CA VAL A 1 -10.67 4.71 -13.12
C VAL A 1 -12.10 4.41 -13.51
N GLU A 2 -12.87 5.41 -13.91
CA GLU A 2 -14.27 5.17 -14.32
C GLU A 2 -14.32 4.53 -15.71
N CYS A 3 -13.53 5.03 -16.65
CA CYS A 3 -13.41 4.48 -18.00
C CYS A 3 -12.29 3.43 -18.07
N GLY A 4 -12.61 2.22 -18.56
CA GLY A 4 -11.63 1.14 -18.78
C GLY A 4 -10.77 1.38 -20.04
N GLY A 5 -9.65 0.67 -20.15
CA GLY A 5 -8.65 0.86 -21.22
C GLY A 5 -9.10 0.44 -22.63
N TYR A 6 -10.33 -0.06 -22.79
CA TYR A 6 -10.94 -0.32 -24.09
C TYR A 6 -11.71 0.90 -24.64
N ASP A 7 -11.88 1.96 -23.86
CA ASP A 7 -12.38 3.25 -24.32
C ASP A 7 -11.20 4.07 -24.88
N PRO A 8 -11.20 4.45 -26.18
CA PRO A 8 -10.12 5.23 -26.77
C PRO A 8 -9.86 6.58 -26.08
N ASP A 9 -10.86 7.12 -25.40
CA ASP A 9 -10.78 8.39 -24.65
C ASP A 9 -10.57 8.17 -23.14
N ALA A 10 -10.26 6.95 -22.69
CA ALA A 10 -10.25 6.59 -21.27
C ALA A 10 -9.39 7.54 -20.43
N PHE A 11 -8.16 7.84 -20.88
CA PHE A 11 -7.26 8.76 -20.17
C PHE A 11 -7.88 10.15 -19.99
N ARG A 12 -8.37 10.76 -21.08
CA ARG A 12 -8.97 12.10 -21.06
C ARG A 12 -10.21 12.15 -20.17
N LYS A 13 -11.14 11.21 -20.34
CA LYS A 13 -12.37 11.13 -19.53
C LYS A 13 -12.06 10.92 -18.05
N ASN A 14 -11.15 10.02 -17.71
CA ASN A 14 -10.74 9.81 -16.32
C ASN A 14 -10.06 11.05 -15.73
N ARG A 15 -9.26 11.79 -16.50
CA ARG A 15 -8.62 13.04 -16.07
C ARG A 15 -9.65 14.13 -15.78
N GLU A 16 -10.61 14.33 -16.68
CA GLU A 16 -11.72 15.30 -16.49
C GLU A 16 -12.53 14.98 -15.22
N ILE A 17 -12.79 13.69 -14.95
CA ILE A 17 -13.46 13.24 -13.73
C ILE A 17 -12.58 13.50 -12.49
N GLU A 18 -11.28 13.23 -12.59
CA GLU A 18 -10.34 13.44 -11.49
C GLU A 18 -10.21 14.92 -11.12
N ASP A 19 -10.07 15.80 -12.12
CA ASP A 19 -10.03 17.25 -11.94
C ASP A 19 -11.29 17.76 -11.24
N ARG A 20 -12.46 17.33 -11.72
CA ARG A 20 -13.74 17.73 -11.16
C ARG A 20 -13.93 17.23 -9.72
N ARG A 21 -13.65 15.94 -9.45
CA ARG A 21 -13.88 15.34 -8.12
C ARG A 21 -12.86 15.80 -7.07
N ASN A 22 -11.67 16.22 -7.47
CA ASN A 22 -10.58 16.53 -6.55
C ASN A 22 -10.17 18.01 -6.56
N GLU A 23 -10.97 18.91 -7.14
CA GLU A 23 -10.66 20.35 -7.20
C GLU A 23 -10.27 20.92 -5.84
N ASP A 24 -11.06 20.68 -4.78
CA ASP A 24 -10.78 21.13 -3.41
C ASP A 24 -9.40 20.64 -2.90
N ARG A 25 -9.05 19.37 -3.19
CA ARG A 25 -7.78 18.76 -2.77
C ARG A 25 -6.62 19.35 -3.56
N PHE A 26 -6.79 19.50 -4.87
CA PHE A 26 -5.78 20.10 -5.74
C PHE A 26 -5.56 21.57 -5.41
N HIS A 27 -6.61 22.30 -5.03
CA HIS A 27 -6.47 23.66 -4.53
C HIS A 27 -5.60 23.70 -3.26
N PHE A 28 -5.89 22.86 -2.27
CA PHE A 28 -5.10 22.79 -1.03
C PHE A 28 -3.64 22.42 -1.28
N ILE A 29 -3.39 21.36 -2.06
CA ILE A 29 -2.03 20.90 -2.37
C ILE A 29 -1.28 21.95 -3.23
N ASN A 30 -1.93 22.63 -4.16
CA ASN A 30 -1.28 23.70 -4.92
C ASN A 30 -1.01 24.96 -4.08
N TRP A 31 -1.73 25.16 -2.97
CA TRP A 31 -1.40 26.20 -2.01
C TRP A 31 -0.15 25.84 -1.19
N THR A 32 0.06 24.56 -0.83
CA THR A 32 1.21 24.18 0.01
C THR A 32 2.55 24.51 -0.65
N LYS A 33 2.69 24.32 -1.97
CA LYS A 33 3.93 24.65 -2.71
C LYS A 33 4.28 26.15 -2.70
N THR A 34 3.32 27.04 -2.43
CA THR A 34 3.56 28.48 -2.36
C THR A 34 3.59 29.00 -0.92
N ALA A 35 3.06 28.23 0.03
CA ALA A 35 2.99 28.57 1.44
C ALA A 35 4.21 28.10 2.24
N PHE A 36 4.81 26.95 1.88
CA PHE A 36 5.90 26.32 2.63
C PHE A 36 7.19 26.26 1.81
N GLU A 37 8.32 26.44 2.49
CA GLU A 37 9.65 26.24 1.91
C GLU A 37 9.95 24.73 1.82
N ASN A 38 10.77 24.34 0.83
CA ASN A 38 11.19 22.95 0.60
C ASN A 38 10.01 21.97 0.37
N VAL A 39 8.87 22.47 -0.11
CA VAL A 39 7.71 21.66 -0.51
C VAL A 39 7.53 21.78 -2.02
N ASP A 40 7.94 20.74 -2.73
CA ASP A 40 7.64 20.58 -4.15
C ASP A 40 6.40 19.71 -4.33
N VAL A 41 5.55 20.10 -5.28
CA VAL A 41 4.33 19.38 -5.63
C VAL A 41 4.41 18.96 -7.08
N ILE A 42 4.49 17.65 -7.30
CA ILE A 42 4.34 17.07 -8.63
C ILE A 42 2.85 17.05 -8.98
N PRO A 43 2.41 17.75 -10.05
CA PRO A 43 1.00 17.84 -10.40
C PRO A 43 0.42 16.46 -10.73
N ALA A 44 -0.90 16.32 -10.57
CA ALA A 44 -1.60 15.09 -10.89
C ALA A 44 -1.48 14.73 -12.39
N GLY A 45 -1.53 13.43 -12.69
CA GLY A 45 -1.38 12.91 -14.06
C GLY A 45 0.07 12.82 -14.55
N ASN A 46 1.06 12.92 -13.67
CA ASN A 46 2.49 12.80 -14.01
C ASN A 46 3.14 11.46 -13.63
N GLY A 47 2.46 10.60 -12.86
CA GLY A 47 2.99 9.30 -12.48
C GLY A 47 2.74 8.92 -11.02
N ILE A 48 3.43 7.87 -10.59
CA ILE A 48 3.40 7.32 -9.23
C ILE A 48 4.69 7.70 -8.53
N MET A 49 4.57 8.21 -7.30
CA MET A 49 5.69 8.79 -6.53
C MET A 49 6.92 7.88 -6.49
N HIS A 50 6.77 6.57 -6.24
CA HIS A 50 7.90 5.64 -6.15
C HIS A 50 8.66 5.49 -7.47
N GLN A 51 7.95 5.45 -8.59
CA GLN A 51 8.58 5.40 -9.91
C GLN A 51 9.25 6.72 -10.26
N ILE A 52 8.61 7.86 -9.95
CA ILE A 52 9.22 9.19 -10.12
C ILE A 52 10.44 9.35 -9.20
N ASN A 53 10.42 8.77 -8.01
CA ASN A 53 11.55 8.79 -7.08
C ASN A 53 12.75 8.03 -7.66
N LEU A 54 12.51 6.79 -8.09
CA LEU A 54 13.52 5.95 -8.73
C LEU A 54 14.06 6.61 -10.02
N GLU A 55 13.16 7.10 -10.87
CA GLU A 55 13.48 7.64 -12.20
C GLU A 55 13.97 9.09 -12.18
N LYS A 56 13.79 9.87 -11.10
CA LYS A 56 14.27 11.27 -11.05
C LYS A 56 14.67 11.79 -9.66
N MET A 57 13.84 11.63 -8.62
CA MET A 57 14.02 12.41 -7.37
C MET A 57 15.24 11.98 -6.57
N SER A 58 15.51 10.68 -6.47
CA SER A 58 16.69 10.22 -5.73
C SER A 58 17.97 10.51 -6.52
N PRO A 59 18.93 11.24 -5.91
CA PRO A 59 20.25 11.43 -6.49
C PRO A 59 21.22 10.30 -6.13
N VAL A 60 20.83 9.35 -5.27
CA VAL A 60 21.67 8.30 -4.65
C VAL A 60 22.75 8.83 -3.72
N VAL A 61 23.48 9.86 -4.13
CA VAL A 61 24.43 10.63 -3.32
C VAL A 61 24.09 12.11 -3.46
N GLN A 62 23.82 12.76 -2.32
CA GLN A 62 23.51 14.18 -2.24
C GLN A 62 24.74 15.03 -1.98
N VAL A 63 24.72 16.30 -2.39
CA VAL A 63 25.70 17.31 -1.98
C VAL A 63 24.95 18.46 -1.30
N LYS A 64 25.28 18.75 -0.04
CA LYS A 64 24.76 19.91 0.70
C LYS A 64 25.90 20.64 1.35
N ASN A 65 25.99 21.96 1.14
CA ASN A 65 27.04 22.82 1.70
C ASN A 65 28.46 22.29 1.45
N GLY A 66 28.71 21.76 0.25
CA GLY A 66 30.02 21.20 -0.14
C GLY A 66 30.33 19.80 0.42
N VAL A 67 29.40 19.18 1.16
CA VAL A 67 29.57 17.83 1.72
C VAL A 67 28.74 16.83 0.92
N ALA A 68 29.39 15.79 0.41
CA ALA A 68 28.71 14.66 -0.24
C ALA A 68 28.35 13.58 0.79
N PHE A 69 27.12 13.04 0.73
CA PHE A 69 26.63 11.99 1.63
C PHE A 69 25.58 11.12 0.93
N PRO A 70 25.32 9.88 1.39
CA PRO A 70 24.34 9.00 0.78
C PRO A 70 22.94 9.58 0.91
N ASP A 71 22.11 9.36 -0.10
CA ASP A 71 20.69 9.67 -0.01
C ASP A 71 20.00 8.76 1.03
N THR A 72 19.03 9.33 1.75
CA THR A 72 18.16 8.61 2.69
C THR A 72 16.77 9.21 2.64
N CYS A 73 15.72 8.40 2.75
CA CYS A 73 14.35 8.87 2.59
C CYS A 73 13.41 8.25 3.63
N VAL A 74 12.57 9.09 4.24
CA VAL A 74 11.32 8.62 4.85
C VAL A 74 10.18 9.04 3.92
N GLY A 75 9.24 8.16 3.66
CA GLY A 75 8.10 8.47 2.80
C GLY A 75 6.78 8.07 3.43
N THR A 76 5.74 8.88 3.21
CA THR A 76 4.39 8.64 3.74
C THR A 76 3.62 7.55 2.98
N ASP A 77 4.34 6.57 2.44
CA ASP A 77 3.81 5.37 1.80
C ASP A 77 4.67 4.16 2.19
N SER A 78 4.05 3.01 2.40
CA SER A 78 4.77 1.82 2.84
C SER A 78 5.81 1.33 1.83
N HIS A 79 5.62 1.54 0.53
CA HIS A 79 6.51 1.02 -0.52
C HIS A 79 7.61 2.01 -0.95
N THR A 80 7.86 3.04 -0.13
CA THR A 80 9.06 3.89 -0.24
C THR A 80 10.36 3.09 -0.42
N PRO A 81 10.55 1.91 0.22
CA PRO A 81 11.66 0.99 -0.05
C PRO A 81 11.91 0.63 -1.53
N HIS A 82 11.01 0.93 -2.47
CA HIS A 82 11.25 0.79 -3.91
C HIS A 82 12.60 1.38 -4.36
N VAL A 83 13.01 2.52 -3.79
CA VAL A 83 14.29 3.18 -4.11
C VAL A 83 15.50 2.55 -3.42
N ASP A 84 15.32 1.63 -2.47
CA ASP A 84 16.41 0.88 -1.84
C ASP A 84 17.23 0.06 -2.85
N SER A 85 16.62 -0.23 -4.01
CA SER A 85 17.26 -0.85 -5.17
C SER A 85 18.45 -0.05 -5.74
N LEU A 86 18.55 1.26 -5.45
CA LEU A 86 19.67 2.13 -5.84
C LEU A 86 20.77 2.21 -4.79
N GLY A 87 20.68 1.47 -3.68
CA GLY A 87 21.60 1.61 -2.55
C GLY A 87 21.27 2.77 -1.62
N VAL A 88 20.01 3.21 -1.63
CA VAL A 88 19.46 4.24 -0.75
C VAL A 88 18.83 3.57 0.47
N ILE A 89 18.93 4.17 1.65
CA ILE A 89 18.13 3.71 2.80
C ILE A 89 16.82 4.48 2.79
N SER A 90 15.74 3.81 2.41
CA SER A 90 14.41 4.42 2.38
C SER A 90 13.38 3.59 3.15
N VAL A 91 12.57 4.26 3.97
CA VAL A 91 11.62 3.60 4.86
C VAL A 91 10.24 4.22 4.75
N GLY A 92 9.22 3.37 4.69
CA GLY A 92 7.82 3.81 4.74
C GLY A 92 7.42 4.19 6.16
N VAL A 93 6.85 5.37 6.35
CA VAL A 93 6.40 5.91 7.64
C VAL A 93 4.99 6.48 7.53
N GLY A 94 4.32 6.76 8.66
CA GLY A 94 3.06 7.49 8.63
C GLY A 94 3.27 9.00 8.50
N GLY A 95 2.18 9.73 8.24
CA GLY A 95 2.19 11.20 8.07
C GLY A 95 2.83 11.92 9.25
N LEU A 96 2.45 11.56 10.48
CA LEU A 96 2.95 12.18 11.70
C LEU A 96 4.47 12.01 11.90
N GLU A 97 5.01 10.84 11.55
CA GLU A 97 6.45 10.62 11.62
C GLU A 97 7.20 11.39 10.53
N ALA A 98 6.66 11.46 9.30
CA ALA A 98 7.24 12.29 8.25
C ALA A 98 7.19 13.79 8.62
N GLU A 99 6.09 14.27 9.19
CA GLU A 99 5.94 15.63 9.71
C GLU A 99 7.00 15.93 10.78
N THR A 100 7.26 14.98 11.68
CA THR A 100 8.33 15.07 12.68
C THR A 100 9.70 15.30 12.04
N VAL A 101 10.01 14.55 10.98
CA VAL A 101 11.27 14.69 10.22
C VAL A 101 11.33 16.00 9.45
N MET A 102 10.23 16.41 8.82
CA MET A 102 10.14 17.69 8.11
C MET A 102 10.35 18.90 9.03
N LEU A 103 9.97 18.77 10.31
CA LEU A 103 10.14 19.81 11.33
C LEU A 103 11.52 19.75 12.02
N GLY A 104 12.44 18.91 11.54
CA GLY A 104 13.85 18.90 11.94
C GLY A 104 14.20 17.90 13.04
N ARG A 105 13.28 17.03 13.48
CA ARG A 105 13.60 15.93 14.40
C ARG A 105 14.07 14.69 13.63
N ALA A 106 14.82 13.82 14.27
CA ALA A 106 15.18 12.53 13.68
C ALA A 106 13.98 11.57 13.67
N SER A 107 13.93 10.63 12.72
CA SER A 107 13.01 9.49 12.81
C SER A 107 13.36 8.62 14.02
N MET A 108 12.33 8.17 14.73
CA MET A 108 12.45 7.41 15.97
C MET A 108 12.52 5.92 15.64
N MET A 109 13.71 5.34 15.70
CA MET A 109 13.88 3.91 15.48
C MET A 109 14.90 3.29 16.42
N ARG A 110 14.64 2.04 16.81
CA ARG A 110 15.67 1.18 17.38
C ARG A 110 16.69 0.83 16.28
N LEU A 111 17.91 0.48 16.69
CA LEU A 111 18.84 -0.21 15.79
C LEU A 111 18.14 -1.47 15.24
N PRO A 112 17.96 -1.59 13.91
CA PRO A 112 17.26 -2.73 13.33
C PRO A 112 18.13 -3.98 13.37
N ASP A 113 17.49 -5.15 13.41
CA ASP A 113 18.17 -6.40 13.09
C ASP A 113 18.54 -6.39 11.60
N ILE A 114 19.74 -6.86 11.27
CA ILE A 114 20.23 -6.89 9.88
C ILE A 114 20.28 -8.34 9.40
N VAL A 115 19.62 -8.60 8.27
CA VAL A 115 19.56 -9.92 7.64
C VAL A 115 20.13 -9.83 6.23
N GLY A 116 21.23 -10.56 5.99
CA GLY A 116 21.76 -10.73 4.65
C GLY A 116 20.99 -11.81 3.89
N VAL A 117 20.62 -11.56 2.64
CA VAL A 117 19.98 -12.54 1.75
C VAL A 117 20.89 -12.78 0.54
N GLU A 118 21.55 -13.93 0.53
CA GLU A 118 22.39 -14.37 -0.57
C GLU A 118 21.50 -14.91 -1.70
N LEU A 119 21.43 -14.17 -2.80
CA LEU A 119 20.79 -14.58 -4.04
C LEU A 119 21.80 -15.33 -4.91
N ASN A 120 21.54 -16.60 -5.17
CA ASN A 120 22.35 -17.48 -6.01
C ASN A 120 21.64 -17.82 -7.32
N GLY A 121 22.38 -18.33 -8.30
CA GLY A 121 21.82 -18.74 -9.58
C GLY A 121 21.31 -17.57 -10.41
N LYS A 122 20.51 -17.86 -11.44
CA LYS A 122 20.00 -16.86 -12.39
C LYS A 122 18.53 -17.11 -12.71
N ARG A 123 17.83 -16.01 -13.01
CA ARG A 123 16.46 -16.04 -13.53
C ARG A 123 16.36 -16.97 -14.75
N GLN A 124 15.39 -17.89 -14.71
CA GLN A 124 15.10 -18.80 -15.83
C GLN A 124 14.38 -18.10 -16.98
N ALA A 125 14.43 -18.71 -18.17
CA ALA A 125 13.77 -18.17 -19.35
C ALA A 125 12.25 -18.05 -19.16
N GLY A 126 11.68 -16.92 -19.56
CA GLY A 126 10.24 -16.66 -19.48
C GLY A 126 9.72 -16.37 -18.06
N ILE A 127 10.61 -16.29 -17.07
CA ILE A 127 10.31 -15.87 -15.69
C ILE A 127 10.49 -14.35 -15.57
N THR A 128 9.57 -13.70 -14.86
CA THR A 128 9.54 -12.25 -14.68
C THR A 128 10.06 -11.83 -13.31
N ALA A 129 10.37 -10.53 -13.14
CA ALA A 129 10.70 -9.99 -11.80
C ALA A 129 9.55 -10.17 -10.81
N THR A 130 8.30 -10.13 -11.29
CA THR A 130 7.12 -10.36 -10.47
C THR A 130 7.13 -11.78 -9.89
N ASP A 131 7.49 -12.77 -10.70
CA ASP A 131 7.55 -14.17 -10.25
C ASP A 131 8.59 -14.35 -9.14
N ILE A 132 9.75 -13.70 -9.28
CA ILE A 132 10.84 -13.71 -8.28
C ILE A 132 10.37 -13.06 -6.98
N VAL A 133 9.80 -11.85 -7.04
CA VAL A 133 9.41 -11.15 -5.80
C VAL A 133 8.28 -11.87 -5.07
N LEU A 134 7.33 -12.51 -5.77
CA LEU A 134 6.28 -13.30 -5.11
C LEU A 134 6.87 -14.51 -4.37
N ALA A 135 7.86 -15.20 -4.97
CA ALA A 135 8.57 -16.30 -4.31
C ALA A 135 9.41 -15.83 -3.12
N LEU A 136 10.13 -14.71 -3.26
CA LEU A 136 10.88 -14.09 -2.17
C LEU A 136 9.96 -13.62 -1.04
N THR A 137 8.79 -13.08 -1.35
CA THR A 137 7.81 -12.62 -0.36
C THR A 137 7.32 -13.77 0.51
N GLU A 138 6.97 -14.91 -0.10
CA GLU A 138 6.62 -16.14 0.62
C GLU A 138 7.79 -16.63 1.50
N PHE A 139 9.00 -16.70 0.93
CA PHE A 139 10.20 -17.15 1.63
C PHE A 139 10.53 -16.27 2.84
N LEU A 140 10.64 -14.96 2.66
CA LEU A 140 11.03 -14.02 3.70
C LEU A 140 9.98 -13.90 4.81
N ARG A 141 8.69 -14.06 4.49
CA ARG A 141 7.65 -14.21 5.53
C ARG A 141 7.85 -15.46 6.36
N LYS A 142 8.12 -16.61 5.75
CA LYS A 142 8.44 -17.86 6.48
C LYS A 142 9.68 -17.71 7.35
N GLU A 143 10.67 -16.96 6.88
CA GLU A 143 11.91 -16.66 7.60
C GLU A 143 11.76 -15.57 8.68
N ARG A 144 10.58 -14.94 8.83
CA ARG A 144 10.29 -13.98 9.91
C ARG A 144 11.26 -12.79 9.97
N VAL A 145 11.41 -12.07 8.86
CA VAL A 145 12.25 -10.85 8.77
C VAL A 145 11.52 -9.57 9.20
N VAL A 146 10.44 -9.68 9.99
CA VAL A 146 9.60 -8.53 10.35
C VAL A 146 10.40 -7.52 11.17
N GLY A 147 10.38 -6.25 10.74
CA GLY A 147 11.11 -5.15 11.37
C GLY A 147 12.61 -5.09 11.03
N ALA A 148 13.18 -6.13 10.44
CA ALA A 148 14.59 -6.18 10.06
C ALA A 148 14.91 -5.29 8.85
N PHE A 149 16.17 -4.93 8.69
CA PHE A 149 16.72 -4.43 7.44
C PHE A 149 17.26 -5.63 6.67
N VAL A 150 16.78 -5.81 5.45
CA VAL A 150 17.21 -6.87 4.56
C VAL A 150 18.22 -6.29 3.57
N GLU A 151 19.33 -6.99 3.35
CA GLU A 151 20.32 -6.62 2.32
C GLU A 151 20.54 -7.81 1.39
N PHE A 152 20.27 -7.62 0.10
CA PHE A 152 20.45 -8.64 -0.92
C PHE A 152 21.87 -8.58 -1.50
N PHE A 153 22.55 -9.72 -1.54
CA PHE A 153 23.90 -9.85 -2.08
C PHE A 153 24.07 -11.17 -2.86
N GLY A 154 25.26 -11.40 -3.41
CA GLY A 154 25.57 -12.62 -4.17
C GLY A 154 25.48 -12.46 -5.69
N GLU A 155 25.83 -13.51 -6.42
CA GLU A 155 25.87 -13.49 -7.90
C GLU A 155 24.49 -13.23 -8.53
N GLY A 156 23.44 -13.74 -7.90
CA GLY A 156 22.06 -13.56 -8.34
C GLY A 156 21.65 -12.10 -8.25
N ALA A 157 21.97 -11.43 -7.13
CA ALA A 157 21.68 -10.00 -6.95
C ALA A 157 22.36 -9.13 -8.03
N ARG A 158 23.62 -9.44 -8.35
CA ARG A 158 24.39 -8.72 -9.38
C ARG A 158 23.84 -8.95 -10.79
N SER A 159 23.17 -10.08 -11.04
CA SER A 159 22.55 -10.41 -12.33
C SER A 159 21.23 -9.67 -12.62
N LEU A 160 20.59 -9.14 -11.58
CA LEU A 160 19.31 -8.45 -11.67
C LEU A 160 19.50 -6.98 -12.07
N SER A 161 18.70 -6.51 -13.03
CA SER A 161 18.65 -5.09 -13.40
C SER A 161 18.05 -4.24 -12.26
N ILE A 162 18.25 -2.92 -12.26
CA ILE A 162 17.58 -2.05 -11.28
C ILE A 162 16.05 -2.19 -11.35
N GLY A 163 15.46 -2.39 -12.53
CA GLY A 163 14.02 -2.65 -12.64
C GLY A 163 13.59 -3.91 -11.87
N ASP A 164 14.40 -4.97 -11.93
CA ASP A 164 14.12 -6.22 -11.20
C ASP A 164 14.32 -6.04 -9.68
N ARG A 165 15.41 -5.36 -9.28
CA ARG A 165 15.70 -5.03 -7.87
C ARG A 165 14.62 -4.15 -7.27
N ALA A 166 14.15 -3.14 -8.00
CA ALA A 166 13.10 -2.23 -7.56
C ALA A 166 11.77 -2.96 -7.38
N THR A 167 11.44 -3.93 -8.25
CA THR A 167 10.28 -4.82 -8.04
C THR A 167 10.40 -5.59 -6.72
N ILE A 168 11.60 -6.09 -6.37
CA ILE A 168 11.86 -6.79 -5.10
C ILE A 168 11.74 -5.83 -3.91
N SER A 169 12.49 -4.73 -3.91
CA SER A 169 12.51 -3.77 -2.81
C SER A 169 11.16 -3.08 -2.60
N ASN A 170 10.33 -2.96 -3.63
CA ASN A 170 8.97 -2.45 -3.48
C ASN A 170 8.14 -3.25 -2.47
N MET A 171 8.24 -4.59 -2.51
CA MET A 171 7.43 -5.50 -1.70
C MET A 171 7.97 -5.69 -0.27
N THR A 172 8.92 -4.86 0.16
CA THR A 172 9.44 -4.81 1.53
C THR A 172 8.36 -4.90 2.61
N PRO A 173 7.27 -4.11 2.55
CA PRO A 173 6.20 -4.20 3.55
C PRO A 173 5.46 -5.54 3.51
N GLU A 174 5.36 -6.15 2.33
CA GLU A 174 4.65 -7.41 2.13
C GLU A 174 5.39 -8.60 2.73
N PHE A 175 6.72 -8.55 2.86
CA PHE A 175 7.50 -9.51 3.67
C PHE A 175 7.87 -9.02 5.08
N GLY A 176 7.49 -7.79 5.43
CA GLY A 176 7.49 -7.25 6.79
C GLY A 176 8.79 -6.59 7.23
N ALA A 177 9.80 -6.57 6.37
CA ALA A 177 11.03 -5.83 6.64
C ALA A 177 10.77 -4.31 6.65
N THR A 178 11.71 -3.55 7.20
CA THR A 178 11.65 -2.09 7.23
C THR A 178 12.29 -1.45 6.00
N ALA A 179 13.36 -2.07 5.50
CA ALA A 179 14.10 -1.70 4.29
C ALA A 179 14.58 -2.99 3.60
N ALA A 180 14.77 -2.96 2.28
CA ALA A 180 15.30 -4.10 1.53
C ALA A 180 16.25 -3.64 0.42
N MET A 181 17.54 -3.63 0.74
CA MET A 181 18.58 -2.92 0.01
C MET A 181 19.33 -3.79 -0.99
N PHE A 182 19.81 -3.15 -2.05
CA PHE A 182 20.86 -3.64 -2.93
C PHE A 182 22.03 -2.67 -2.90
N ALA A 183 23.26 -3.18 -2.86
CA ALA A 183 24.46 -2.36 -2.90
C ALA A 183 24.58 -1.56 -4.21
N ILE A 184 25.30 -0.42 -4.15
CA ILE A 184 25.63 0.37 -5.34
C ILE A 184 26.62 -0.42 -6.20
N ASP A 185 26.29 -0.67 -7.46
CA ASP A 185 27.13 -1.40 -8.41
C ASP A 185 26.97 -0.91 -9.85
N GLU A 186 27.45 -1.70 -10.82
CA GLU A 186 27.37 -1.35 -12.23
C GLU A 186 25.92 -1.19 -12.72
N GLN A 187 24.97 -1.98 -12.20
CA GLN A 187 23.56 -1.86 -12.57
C GLN A 187 23.00 -0.51 -12.13
N THR A 188 23.41 -0.01 -10.95
CA THR A 188 23.05 1.33 -10.49
C THR A 188 23.55 2.39 -11.47
N ILE A 189 24.82 2.32 -11.88
CA ILE A 189 25.41 3.29 -12.82
C ILE A 189 24.74 3.24 -14.19
N ASP A 190 24.49 2.04 -14.73
CA ASP A 190 23.82 1.86 -16.01
C ASP A 190 22.39 2.39 -15.98
N TYR A 191 21.67 2.19 -14.87
CA TYR A 191 20.33 2.74 -14.71
C TYR A 191 20.31 4.27 -14.57
N LEU A 192 21.25 4.88 -13.84
CA LEU A 192 21.34 6.34 -13.74
C LEU A 192 21.62 6.97 -15.12
N LYS A 193 22.45 6.33 -15.95
CA LYS A 193 22.67 6.75 -17.35
C LYS A 193 21.41 6.55 -18.19
N LEU A 194 20.77 5.38 -18.09
CA LEU A 194 19.53 5.06 -18.81
C LEU A 194 18.41 6.06 -18.51
N THR A 195 18.27 6.47 -17.25
CA THR A 195 17.27 7.45 -16.79
C THR A 195 17.69 8.90 -17.05
N GLY A 196 18.75 9.12 -17.83
CA GLY A 196 19.17 10.43 -18.29
C GLY A 196 19.68 11.37 -17.19
N ARG A 197 20.20 10.82 -16.07
CA ARG A 197 20.89 11.62 -15.04
C ARG A 197 22.06 12.40 -15.65
N ASP A 198 22.42 13.48 -14.99
CA ASP A 198 23.59 14.29 -15.35
C ASP A 198 24.88 13.48 -15.16
N ASP A 199 25.81 13.57 -16.12
CA ASP A 199 27.08 12.84 -16.09
C ASP A 199 27.91 13.15 -14.84
N ALA A 200 27.85 14.39 -14.33
CA ALA A 200 28.52 14.78 -13.09
C ALA A 200 27.89 14.09 -11.87
N GLN A 201 26.56 13.94 -11.84
CA GLN A 201 25.86 13.20 -10.79
C GLN A 201 26.21 11.72 -10.83
N VAL A 202 26.22 11.10 -12.02
CA VAL A 202 26.60 9.68 -12.18
C VAL A 202 28.04 9.46 -11.70
N LYS A 203 28.96 10.34 -12.10
CA LYS A 203 30.36 10.30 -11.67
C LYS A 203 30.51 10.50 -10.16
N LEU A 204 29.72 11.40 -9.56
CA LEU A 204 29.71 11.62 -8.12
C LEU A 204 29.30 10.34 -7.38
N VAL A 205 28.19 9.71 -7.79
CA VAL A 205 27.70 8.47 -7.17
C VAL A 205 28.76 7.37 -7.21
N GLU A 206 29.35 7.13 -8.38
CA GLU A 206 30.39 6.10 -8.54
C GLU A 206 31.62 6.41 -7.68
N THR A 207 32.11 7.65 -7.72
CA THR A 207 33.30 8.07 -6.98
C THR A 207 33.08 7.98 -5.47
N TYR A 208 31.93 8.47 -5.00
CA TYR A 208 31.59 8.44 -3.59
C TYR A 208 31.43 7.01 -3.09
N ALA A 209 30.65 6.17 -3.79
CA ALA A 209 30.41 4.79 -3.38
C ALA A 209 31.71 3.98 -3.28
N LYS A 210 32.61 4.13 -4.25
CA LYS A 210 33.93 3.47 -4.22
C LYS A 210 34.83 3.99 -3.09
N THR A 211 34.79 5.30 -2.83
CA THR A 211 35.63 5.93 -1.79
C THR A 211 35.12 5.62 -0.38
N ALA A 212 33.81 5.64 -0.18
CA ALA A 212 33.15 5.43 1.11
C ALA A 212 32.98 3.95 1.48
N GLY A 213 33.34 3.02 0.58
CA GLY A 213 33.18 1.57 0.81
C GLY A 213 31.73 1.09 0.67
N LEU A 214 30.88 1.82 -0.06
CA LEU A 214 29.48 1.47 -0.34
C LEU A 214 29.28 0.78 -1.71
N TRP A 215 30.37 0.60 -2.46
CA TRP A 215 30.36 -0.17 -3.71
C TRP A 215 30.30 -1.67 -3.42
N ALA A 216 29.52 -2.43 -4.18
CA ALA A 216 29.24 -3.84 -3.93
C ALA A 216 30.50 -4.71 -3.73
N ASP A 217 31.59 -4.45 -4.46
CA ASP A 217 32.85 -5.21 -4.28
C ASP A 217 33.48 -5.02 -2.89
N ALA A 218 33.36 -3.83 -2.29
CA ALA A 218 33.87 -3.54 -0.95
C ALA A 218 33.03 -4.21 0.14
N LEU A 219 31.75 -4.52 -0.15
CA LEU A 219 30.82 -5.15 0.77
C LEU A 219 30.86 -6.69 0.75
N LYS A 220 31.69 -7.31 -0.10
CA LYS A 220 31.81 -8.79 -0.17
C LYS A 220 32.18 -9.46 1.15
N THR A 221 32.86 -8.73 2.04
CA THR A 221 33.28 -9.23 3.37
C THR A 221 32.36 -8.74 4.49
N ALA A 222 31.20 -8.15 4.17
CA ALA A 222 30.22 -7.75 5.17
C ALA A 222 29.78 -8.96 5.99
N VAL A 223 29.64 -8.77 7.30
CA VAL A 223 29.22 -9.82 8.24
C VAL A 223 27.81 -9.51 8.70
N TYR A 224 26.87 -10.37 8.34
CA TYR A 224 25.48 -10.26 8.77
C TYR A 224 25.24 -11.16 9.98
N PRO A 225 24.51 -10.69 11.02
CA PRO A 225 24.11 -11.52 12.15
C PRO A 225 23.31 -12.77 11.74
N ARG A 226 22.54 -12.66 10.65
CA ARG A 226 21.78 -13.75 10.05
C ARG A 226 21.92 -13.70 8.53
N VAL A 227 22.20 -14.84 7.93
CA VAL A 227 22.28 -15.01 6.46
C VAL A 227 21.24 -16.03 6.01
N LEU A 228 20.42 -15.63 5.03
CA LEU A 228 19.47 -16.47 4.32
C LEU A 228 19.98 -16.73 2.91
N LYS A 229 19.63 -17.86 2.31
CA LYS A 229 20.02 -18.21 0.93
C LYS A 229 18.79 -18.46 0.09
N PHE A 230 18.77 -17.92 -1.12
CA PHE A 230 17.68 -18.10 -2.07
C PHE A 230 18.24 -18.33 -3.49
N ASP A 231 17.79 -19.39 -4.17
CA ASP A 231 18.22 -19.72 -5.54
C ASP A 231 17.19 -19.19 -6.56
N LEU A 232 17.60 -18.21 -7.35
CA LEU A 232 16.77 -17.61 -8.41
C LEU A 232 16.38 -18.63 -9.50
N SER A 233 17.18 -19.69 -9.69
CA SER A 233 16.93 -20.72 -10.70
C SER A 233 15.75 -21.61 -10.35
N SER A 234 15.34 -21.64 -9.07
CA SER A 234 14.19 -22.41 -8.60
C SER A 234 12.83 -21.74 -8.87
N VAL A 235 12.84 -20.46 -9.27
CA VAL A 235 11.62 -19.67 -9.45
C VAL A 235 10.87 -20.10 -10.71
N THR A 236 9.61 -20.46 -10.54
CA THR A 236 8.65 -20.73 -11.62
C THR A 236 7.72 -19.54 -11.85
N ARG A 237 6.86 -19.61 -12.87
CA ARG A 237 5.79 -18.63 -13.06
C ARG A 237 4.81 -18.68 -11.90
N ASN A 238 4.54 -17.53 -11.27
CA ASN A 238 3.87 -17.43 -9.99
C ASN A 238 2.71 -16.43 -10.01
N MET A 239 1.75 -16.70 -9.12
CA MET A 239 0.75 -15.74 -8.68
C MET A 239 0.67 -15.77 -7.15
N ALA A 240 0.04 -14.76 -6.55
CA ALA A 240 -0.25 -14.77 -5.13
C ALA A 240 -1.72 -14.46 -4.85
N GLY A 241 -2.31 -15.23 -3.95
CA GLY A 241 -3.69 -15.12 -3.51
C GLY A 241 -4.35 -16.48 -3.21
N PRO A 242 -5.66 -16.50 -2.96
CA PRO A 242 -6.50 -15.32 -2.85
C PRO A 242 -6.19 -14.47 -1.61
N SER A 243 -6.33 -13.15 -1.75
CA SER A 243 -6.44 -12.19 -0.64
C SER A 243 -5.29 -12.10 0.37
N ASN A 244 -4.15 -12.65 0.01
CA ASN A 244 -2.92 -12.60 0.79
C ASN A 244 -1.70 -12.49 -0.16
N PRO A 245 -0.85 -11.44 -0.05
CA PRO A 245 0.31 -11.24 -0.93
C PRO A 245 1.40 -12.31 -0.82
N HIS A 246 1.48 -13.01 0.33
CA HIS A 246 2.46 -14.08 0.54
C HIS A 246 1.87 -15.48 0.35
N ALA A 247 0.58 -15.60 -0.03
CA ALA A 247 -0.03 -16.86 -0.46
C ALA A 247 0.36 -17.18 -1.91
N ARG A 248 1.66 -17.40 -2.15
CA ARG A 248 2.21 -17.71 -3.48
C ARG A 248 1.82 -19.12 -3.93
N PHE A 249 1.50 -19.27 -5.20
CA PHE A 249 1.36 -20.55 -5.89
C PHE A 249 1.96 -20.47 -7.29
N ALA A 250 2.46 -21.59 -7.82
CA ALA A 250 2.89 -21.66 -9.20
C ALA A 250 1.66 -21.79 -10.10
N THR A 251 1.70 -21.22 -11.31
CA THR A 251 0.60 -21.37 -12.27
C THR A 251 0.40 -22.83 -12.70
N ALA A 252 1.45 -23.66 -12.64
CA ALA A 252 1.36 -25.09 -12.85
C ALA A 252 0.56 -25.85 -11.75
N ASP A 253 0.38 -25.25 -10.57
CA ASP A 253 -0.31 -25.87 -9.42
C ASP A 253 -1.79 -25.47 -9.30
N LEU A 254 -2.34 -24.74 -10.28
CA LEU A 254 -3.70 -24.18 -10.20
C LEU A 254 -4.77 -25.25 -9.91
N ALA A 255 -4.71 -26.39 -10.60
CA ALA A 255 -5.64 -27.50 -10.40
C ALA A 255 -5.45 -28.16 -9.03
N ALA A 256 -4.20 -28.41 -8.63
CA ALA A 256 -3.86 -28.99 -7.33
C ALA A 256 -4.31 -28.11 -6.14
N LYS A 257 -4.36 -26.80 -6.34
CA LYS A 257 -4.86 -25.82 -5.37
C LYS A 257 -6.38 -25.60 -5.43
N GLY A 258 -7.09 -26.27 -6.34
CA GLY A 258 -8.54 -26.10 -6.55
C GLY A 258 -8.93 -24.70 -7.06
N LEU A 259 -7.96 -23.95 -7.59
CA LEU A 259 -8.19 -22.66 -8.23
C LEU A 259 -8.74 -22.86 -9.63
N ALA A 260 -8.02 -23.62 -10.46
CA ALA A 260 -8.54 -24.10 -11.73
C ALA A 260 -9.60 -25.18 -11.51
N LYS A 261 -10.67 -25.11 -12.29
CA LYS A 261 -11.82 -26.03 -12.27
C LYS A 261 -12.27 -26.25 -13.72
N PRO A 262 -13.03 -27.32 -14.02
CA PRO A 262 -13.63 -27.48 -15.33
C PRO A 262 -14.31 -26.18 -15.78
N TYR A 263 -13.80 -25.61 -16.87
CA TYR A 263 -14.20 -24.32 -17.37
C TYR A 263 -14.80 -24.47 -18.77
N GLU A 264 -16.06 -24.08 -18.90
CA GLU A 264 -16.71 -23.91 -20.19
C GLU A 264 -17.27 -22.49 -20.23
N GLU A 265 -17.04 -21.79 -21.33
CA GLU A 265 -17.61 -20.47 -21.53
C GLU A 265 -19.13 -20.60 -21.68
N PRO A 266 -19.94 -19.89 -20.85
CA PRO A 266 -21.38 -19.97 -20.95
C PRO A 266 -21.89 -19.55 -22.33
N SER A 267 -22.65 -20.44 -22.98
CA SER A 267 -23.16 -20.23 -24.35
C SER A 267 -24.17 -19.07 -24.46
N ASP A 268 -24.74 -18.65 -23.33
CA ASP A 268 -25.69 -17.54 -23.22
C ASP A 268 -25.01 -16.18 -22.98
N GLY A 269 -23.68 -16.14 -22.93
CA GLY A 269 -22.89 -14.92 -22.73
C GLY A 269 -22.86 -14.42 -21.29
N GLN A 270 -23.38 -15.18 -20.33
CA GLN A 270 -23.29 -14.85 -18.91
C GLN A 270 -21.85 -14.98 -18.37
N MET A 271 -21.58 -14.33 -17.24
CA MET A 271 -20.30 -14.49 -16.56
C MET A 271 -20.18 -15.89 -15.93
N PRO A 272 -19.01 -16.55 -16.08
CA PRO A 272 -18.73 -17.84 -15.44
C PRO A 272 -18.40 -17.69 -13.95
N ASP A 273 -18.39 -18.80 -13.20
CA ASP A 273 -17.78 -18.83 -11.86
C ASP A 273 -16.29 -18.41 -11.94
N GLY A 274 -15.83 -17.66 -10.93
CA GLY A 274 -14.47 -17.14 -10.89
C GLY A 274 -14.18 -16.06 -11.92
N SER A 275 -15.21 -15.44 -12.50
CA SER A 275 -15.05 -14.40 -13.52
C SER A 275 -14.04 -13.33 -13.09
N VAL A 276 -13.11 -13.01 -13.98
CA VAL A 276 -12.16 -11.91 -13.78
C VAL A 276 -12.87 -10.63 -14.22
N ILE A 277 -13.37 -9.85 -13.26
CA ILE A 277 -14.11 -8.60 -13.55
C ILE A 277 -13.17 -7.39 -13.67
N ILE A 278 -11.96 -7.49 -13.10
CA ILE A 278 -10.91 -6.48 -13.21
C ILE A 278 -9.61 -7.16 -13.64
N ALA A 279 -8.97 -6.65 -14.69
CA ALA A 279 -7.63 -7.05 -15.12
C ALA A 279 -6.75 -5.80 -15.30
N ALA A 280 -5.89 -5.48 -14.32
CA ALA A 280 -5.19 -4.20 -14.28
C ALA A 280 -3.67 -4.34 -14.33
N ILE A 281 -3.06 -3.82 -15.40
CA ILE A 281 -1.62 -3.53 -15.43
C ILE A 281 -1.44 -2.19 -14.71
N THR A 282 -0.99 -2.24 -13.46
CA THR A 282 -0.96 -1.12 -12.53
C THR A 282 0.26 -1.22 -11.60
N SER A 283 0.38 -0.28 -10.65
CA SER A 283 1.41 -0.20 -9.62
C SER A 283 2.81 0.16 -10.09
N CYS A 284 3.49 0.98 -9.28
CA CYS A 284 4.93 1.22 -9.38
C CYS A 284 5.75 -0.07 -9.28
N THR A 285 5.25 -1.13 -8.62
CA THR A 285 5.94 -2.42 -8.47
C THR A 285 6.43 -2.99 -9.80
N ASN A 286 5.56 -2.95 -10.82
CA ASN A 286 5.80 -3.61 -12.10
C ASN A 286 5.88 -2.62 -13.28
N THR A 287 5.23 -1.46 -13.19
CA THR A 287 5.25 -0.47 -14.30
C THR A 287 6.53 0.38 -14.34
N SER A 288 7.35 0.33 -13.29
CA SER A 288 8.71 0.89 -13.27
C SER A 288 9.76 -0.02 -13.90
N ASN A 289 9.40 -1.26 -14.23
CA ASN A 289 10.29 -2.21 -14.90
C ASN A 289 9.88 -2.30 -16.39
N PRO A 290 10.63 -1.67 -17.32
CA PRO A 290 10.30 -1.69 -18.74
C PRO A 290 10.17 -3.09 -19.31
N ARG A 291 10.96 -4.06 -18.81
CA ARG A 291 10.93 -5.45 -19.24
C ARG A 291 9.55 -6.09 -18.99
N ASN A 292 8.96 -5.86 -17.82
CA ASN A 292 7.63 -6.38 -17.48
C ASN A 292 6.53 -5.73 -18.34
N VAL A 293 6.61 -4.42 -18.59
CA VAL A 293 5.63 -3.69 -19.41
C VAL A 293 5.73 -4.11 -20.88
N VAL A 294 6.94 -4.21 -21.43
CA VAL A 294 7.18 -4.69 -22.80
C VAL A 294 6.72 -6.14 -22.97
N ALA A 295 6.96 -7.02 -21.99
CA ALA A 295 6.46 -8.39 -22.03
C ALA A 295 4.92 -8.45 -22.15
N ALA A 296 4.20 -7.61 -21.39
CA ALA A 296 2.74 -7.53 -21.52
C ALA A 296 2.29 -7.01 -22.89
N ALA A 297 2.99 -6.00 -23.42
CA ALA A 297 2.67 -5.41 -24.72
C ALA A 297 2.94 -6.39 -25.87
N LEU A 298 4.02 -7.16 -25.81
CA LEU A 298 4.33 -8.23 -26.76
C LEU A 298 3.32 -9.37 -26.68
N LEU A 299 2.89 -9.76 -25.47
CA LEU A 299 1.82 -10.75 -25.31
C LEU A 299 0.51 -10.26 -25.94
N ALA A 300 0.16 -8.98 -25.74
CA ALA A 300 -1.01 -8.36 -26.38
C ALA A 300 -0.92 -8.37 -27.90
N ARG A 301 0.24 -8.00 -28.47
CA ARG A 301 0.52 -8.07 -29.91
C ARG A 301 0.37 -9.50 -30.44
N ASN A 302 0.93 -10.49 -29.75
CA ASN A 302 0.86 -11.89 -30.15
C ASN A 302 -0.59 -12.41 -30.12
N ALA A 303 -1.36 -12.05 -29.10
CA ALA A 303 -2.79 -12.36 -29.01
C ALA A 303 -3.60 -11.73 -30.16
N ASN A 304 -3.37 -10.45 -30.47
CA ASN A 304 -4.04 -9.73 -31.55
C ASN A 304 -3.74 -10.31 -32.94
N ARG A 305 -2.50 -10.77 -33.19
CA ARG A 305 -2.10 -11.43 -34.45
C ARG A 305 -2.87 -12.73 -34.69
N LEU A 306 -3.26 -13.41 -33.62
CA LEU A 306 -4.05 -14.64 -33.64
C LEU A 306 -5.56 -14.41 -33.48
N GLY A 307 -6.01 -13.14 -33.48
CA GLY A 307 -7.43 -12.80 -33.37
C GLY A 307 -8.07 -13.03 -32.00
N LEU A 308 -7.26 -13.29 -30.96
CA LEU A 308 -7.75 -13.42 -29.59
C LEU A 308 -8.25 -12.07 -29.06
N LYS A 309 -9.25 -12.12 -28.17
CA LYS A 309 -9.87 -10.92 -27.58
C LYS A 309 -10.07 -11.09 -26.08
N ARG A 310 -9.99 -9.99 -25.36
CA ARG A 310 -10.42 -9.91 -23.96
C ARG A 310 -11.90 -10.31 -23.83
N LYS A 311 -12.26 -11.04 -22.78
CA LYS A 311 -13.68 -11.34 -22.48
C LYS A 311 -14.45 -10.08 -22.09
N PRO A 312 -15.70 -9.90 -22.56
CA PRO A 312 -16.41 -8.61 -22.49
C PRO A 312 -16.63 -8.08 -21.07
N TRP A 313 -16.81 -8.97 -20.08
CA TRP A 313 -17.01 -8.60 -18.67
C TRP A 313 -15.74 -8.12 -17.94
N VAL A 314 -14.56 -8.27 -18.54
CA VAL A 314 -13.28 -7.90 -17.91
C VAL A 314 -13.05 -6.40 -18.05
N LYS A 315 -13.15 -5.61 -16.98
CA LYS A 315 -12.68 -4.21 -17.03
C LYS A 315 -11.14 -4.19 -17.00
N SER A 316 -10.54 -4.08 -18.19
CA SER A 316 -9.09 -4.00 -18.36
C SER A 316 -8.56 -2.58 -18.23
N SER A 317 -7.32 -2.41 -17.76
CA SER A 317 -6.67 -1.10 -17.70
C SER A 317 -5.15 -1.19 -17.71
N PHE A 318 -4.50 -0.16 -18.28
CA PHE A 318 -3.07 0.09 -18.12
C PHE A 318 -2.85 1.45 -17.45
N ALA A 319 -2.22 1.44 -16.29
CA ALA A 319 -1.91 2.64 -15.50
C ALA A 319 -0.41 2.71 -15.19
N PRO A 320 0.41 3.22 -16.13
CA PRO A 320 1.85 3.37 -15.93
C PRO A 320 2.18 4.36 -14.81
N GLY A 321 3.27 4.12 -14.07
CA GLY A 321 3.72 5.05 -13.04
C GLY A 321 4.59 6.20 -13.55
N SER A 322 4.80 6.32 -14.85
CA SER A 322 5.53 7.42 -15.50
C SER A 322 5.05 7.62 -16.94
N LYS A 323 5.13 8.85 -17.45
CA LYS A 323 4.87 9.17 -18.87
C LYS A 323 5.87 8.54 -19.83
N VAL A 324 7.06 8.15 -19.34
CA VAL A 324 8.09 7.51 -20.16
C VAL A 324 7.57 6.20 -20.80
N ALA A 325 6.71 5.47 -20.10
CA ALA A 325 6.10 4.24 -20.59
C ALA A 325 5.26 4.43 -21.85
N GLU A 326 4.55 5.56 -21.94
CA GLU A 326 3.78 5.89 -23.14
C GLU A 326 4.70 6.11 -24.34
N ILE A 327 5.82 6.81 -24.15
CA ILE A 327 6.74 7.21 -25.21
C ILE A 327 7.39 5.97 -25.84
N TYR A 328 8.07 5.13 -25.04
CA TYR A 328 8.78 3.98 -25.61
C TYR A 328 7.83 2.94 -26.20
N LEU A 329 6.61 2.77 -25.65
CA LEU A 329 5.63 1.82 -26.22
C LEU A 329 5.05 2.33 -27.54
N LYS A 330 4.88 3.65 -27.70
CA LYS A 330 4.47 4.24 -28.99
C LYS A 330 5.57 4.10 -30.03
N GLU A 331 6.80 4.42 -29.67
CA GLU A 331 7.96 4.28 -30.58
C GLU A 331 8.20 2.83 -31.01
N ALA A 332 7.99 1.87 -30.10
CA ALA A 332 8.06 0.44 -30.40
C ALA A 332 6.85 -0.11 -31.20
N GLY A 333 5.82 0.71 -31.45
CA GLY A 333 4.58 0.26 -32.09
C GLY A 333 3.76 -0.73 -31.25
N LEU A 334 4.01 -0.82 -29.94
CA LEU A 334 3.38 -1.76 -29.03
C LEU A 334 2.19 -1.19 -28.26
N LEU A 335 2.13 0.13 -28.03
CA LEU A 335 0.97 0.76 -27.38
C LEU A 335 -0.35 0.51 -28.16
N PRO A 336 -0.40 0.65 -29.50
CA PRO A 336 -1.63 0.37 -30.25
C PRO A 336 -2.12 -1.08 -30.11
N GLU A 337 -1.21 -2.03 -29.91
CA GLU A 337 -1.55 -3.44 -29.68
C GLU A 337 -2.19 -3.64 -28.30
N MET A 338 -1.68 -2.95 -27.28
CA MET A 338 -2.29 -2.93 -25.95
C MET A 338 -3.68 -2.29 -25.99
N GLU A 339 -3.82 -1.12 -26.63
CA GLU A 339 -5.10 -0.42 -26.80
C GLU A 339 -6.14 -1.28 -27.52
N LYS A 340 -5.75 -1.92 -28.63
CA LYS A 340 -6.61 -2.84 -29.38
C LYS A 340 -7.13 -4.01 -28.54
N LEU A 341 -6.32 -4.51 -27.61
CA LEU A 341 -6.72 -5.58 -26.69
C LEU A 341 -7.53 -5.07 -25.47
N GLY A 342 -7.63 -3.76 -25.29
CA GLY A 342 -8.36 -3.11 -24.21
C GLY A 342 -7.49 -2.66 -23.02
N PHE A 343 -6.17 -2.66 -23.17
CA PHE A 343 -5.21 -2.17 -22.19
C PHE A 343 -4.66 -0.79 -22.56
N GLY A 344 -5.53 0.11 -23.02
CA GLY A 344 -5.20 1.52 -23.20
C GLY A 344 -4.86 2.21 -21.87
N ILE A 345 -4.11 3.31 -21.96
CA ILE A 345 -3.71 4.10 -20.80
C ILE A 345 -4.96 4.73 -20.18
N VAL A 346 -5.18 4.47 -18.89
CA VAL A 346 -6.30 5.03 -18.14
C VAL A 346 -5.91 6.20 -17.24
N ALA A 347 -4.66 6.23 -16.77
CA ALA A 347 -4.08 7.29 -15.93
C ALA A 347 -2.57 7.05 -15.71
N PHE A 348 -1.84 8.12 -15.36
CA PHE A 348 -0.50 8.04 -14.78
C PHE A 348 -0.58 8.15 -13.24
N ALA A 349 -1.09 7.10 -12.59
CA ALA A 349 -1.43 7.10 -11.16
C ALA A 349 -1.60 5.68 -10.58
N CYS A 350 -1.69 5.56 -9.25
CA CYS A 350 -1.82 4.27 -8.55
C CYS A 350 -3.06 3.45 -8.95
N THR A 351 -4.20 4.10 -9.23
CA THR A 351 -5.43 3.49 -9.75
C THR A 351 -5.85 2.19 -9.04
N THR A 352 -5.96 1.06 -9.74
CA THR A 352 -6.44 -0.21 -9.18
C THR A 352 -5.56 -0.72 -8.03
N CYS A 353 -4.27 -0.38 -8.00
CA CYS A 353 -3.35 -0.81 -6.94
C CYS A 353 -3.76 -0.34 -5.53
N ASN A 354 -4.43 0.81 -5.42
CA ASN A 354 -4.90 1.36 -4.15
C ASN A 354 -6.44 1.27 -3.98
N GLY A 355 -7.12 0.52 -4.84
CA GLY A 355 -8.57 0.34 -4.81
C GLY A 355 -9.36 1.36 -5.63
N MET A 356 -8.71 2.26 -6.37
CA MET A 356 -9.37 3.24 -7.26
C MET A 356 -9.70 2.65 -8.64
N SER A 357 -10.31 1.46 -8.63
CA SER A 357 -10.72 0.69 -9.83
C SER A 357 -11.93 1.28 -10.57
N GLY A 358 -12.65 2.23 -9.96
CA GLY A 358 -13.89 2.87 -10.44
C GLY A 358 -15.05 1.91 -10.69
N ALA A 359 -16.19 2.42 -11.16
CA ALA A 359 -17.43 1.64 -11.30
C ALA A 359 -17.34 0.55 -12.37
N LEU A 360 -18.05 -0.57 -12.17
CA LEU A 360 -18.28 -1.56 -13.21
C LEU A 360 -19.42 -1.12 -14.13
N ASP A 361 -19.55 -1.77 -15.29
CA ASP A 361 -20.78 -1.66 -16.08
C ASP A 361 -21.98 -2.06 -15.20
N PRO A 362 -23.06 -1.25 -15.14
CA PRO A 362 -24.23 -1.56 -14.32
C PRO A 362 -24.83 -2.95 -14.59
N LYS A 363 -24.73 -3.48 -15.81
CA LYS A 363 -25.18 -4.83 -16.15
C LYS A 363 -24.31 -5.90 -15.49
N ILE A 364 -22.99 -5.74 -15.54
CA ILE A 364 -22.03 -6.64 -14.89
C ILE A 364 -22.25 -6.60 -13.38
N GLN A 365 -22.36 -5.40 -12.81
CA GLN A 365 -22.61 -5.23 -11.38
C GLN A 365 -23.91 -5.91 -10.94
N LYS A 366 -25.00 -5.69 -11.68
CA LYS A 366 -26.28 -6.31 -11.40
C LYS A 366 -26.21 -7.83 -11.45
N GLU A 367 -25.55 -8.39 -12.46
CA GLU A 367 -25.41 -9.83 -12.61
C GLU A 367 -24.61 -10.47 -11.45
N ILE A 368 -23.54 -9.81 -10.98
CA ILE A 368 -22.77 -10.29 -9.81
C ILE A 368 -23.67 -10.37 -8.58
N ILE A 369 -24.51 -9.34 -8.36
CA ILE A 369 -25.40 -9.26 -7.20
C ILE A 369 -26.53 -10.29 -7.31
N ASP A 370 -27.25 -10.30 -8.44
CA ASP A 370 -28.44 -11.14 -8.65
C ASP A 370 -28.11 -12.65 -8.57
N ARG A 371 -26.90 -13.04 -8.96
CA ARG A 371 -26.44 -14.45 -8.97
C ARG A 371 -25.51 -14.82 -7.81
N ASP A 372 -25.21 -13.89 -6.91
CA ASP A 372 -24.16 -14.02 -5.88
C ASP A 372 -22.83 -14.58 -6.44
N LEU A 373 -22.44 -14.12 -7.63
CA LEU A 373 -21.34 -14.71 -8.39
C LEU A 373 -20.01 -14.56 -7.63
N TYR A 374 -19.20 -15.62 -7.65
CA TYR A 374 -17.81 -15.53 -7.21
C TYR A 374 -16.97 -14.83 -8.28
N ALA A 375 -16.93 -13.50 -8.21
CA ALA A 375 -16.14 -12.64 -9.08
C ALA A 375 -14.77 -12.29 -8.47
N THR A 376 -13.77 -12.10 -9.31
CA THR A 376 -12.37 -11.93 -8.92
C THR A 376 -11.68 -10.77 -9.66
N ALA A 377 -10.52 -10.35 -9.14
CA ALA A 377 -9.64 -9.39 -9.80
C ALA A 377 -8.23 -9.95 -9.97
N VAL A 378 -7.58 -9.64 -11.09
CA VAL A 378 -6.16 -9.96 -11.33
C VAL A 378 -5.42 -8.65 -11.62
N LEU A 379 -4.33 -8.39 -10.90
CA LEU A 379 -3.59 -7.14 -11.05
C LEU A 379 -2.09 -7.31 -10.86
N SER A 380 -1.30 -6.46 -11.51
CA SER A 380 0.15 -6.37 -11.31
C SER A 380 0.53 -5.47 -10.13
N GLY A 381 -0.28 -5.50 -9.07
CA GLY A 381 -0.03 -4.78 -7.82
C GLY A 381 0.86 -5.56 -6.85
N ASN A 382 0.86 -5.11 -5.60
CA ASN A 382 1.58 -5.75 -4.48
C ASN A 382 0.65 -6.17 -3.33
N ARG A 383 -0.63 -5.78 -3.36
CA ARG A 383 -1.62 -6.11 -2.31
C ARG A 383 -2.93 -6.56 -2.91
N ASN A 384 -3.53 -7.58 -2.32
CA ASN A 384 -4.77 -8.21 -2.78
C ASN A 384 -5.78 -8.48 -1.65
N PHE A 385 -5.60 -7.93 -0.45
CA PHE A 385 -6.51 -8.13 0.70
C PHE A 385 -8.00 -7.94 0.37
N ASP A 386 -8.86 -8.66 1.10
CA ASP A 386 -10.32 -8.62 0.89
C ASP A 386 -10.89 -7.20 0.94
N GLY A 387 -11.74 -6.88 -0.04
CA GLY A 387 -12.39 -5.57 -0.16
C GLY A 387 -11.48 -4.42 -0.60
N ARG A 388 -10.18 -4.66 -0.83
CA ARG A 388 -9.21 -3.62 -1.23
C ARG A 388 -9.35 -3.19 -2.69
N ILE A 389 -9.48 -4.15 -3.61
CA ILE A 389 -9.34 -3.87 -5.05
C ILE A 389 -10.61 -3.31 -5.65
N HIS A 390 -11.75 -3.96 -5.41
CA HIS A 390 -13.07 -3.56 -5.90
C HIS A 390 -14.14 -4.12 -4.94
N PRO A 391 -15.21 -3.39 -4.59
CA PRO A 391 -16.25 -3.88 -3.68
C PRO A 391 -16.94 -5.17 -4.13
N TYR A 392 -17.16 -5.33 -5.45
CA TYR A 392 -17.74 -6.54 -6.05
C TYR A 392 -16.74 -7.67 -6.38
N ALA A 393 -15.44 -7.50 -6.12
CA ALA A 393 -14.49 -8.61 -6.24
C ALA A 393 -14.42 -9.35 -4.90
N LYS A 394 -14.86 -10.61 -4.87
CA LYS A 394 -14.79 -11.44 -3.65
C LYS A 394 -13.33 -11.72 -3.25
N GLN A 395 -12.45 -11.91 -4.24
CA GLN A 395 -11.01 -12.18 -4.04
C GLN A 395 -10.17 -11.51 -5.13
N ALA A 396 -8.89 -11.28 -4.85
CA ALA A 396 -7.94 -10.73 -5.81
C ALA A 396 -6.62 -11.51 -5.85
N PHE A 397 -5.96 -11.47 -7.00
CA PHE A 397 -4.72 -12.18 -7.28
C PHE A 397 -3.65 -11.24 -7.85
N LEU A 398 -2.43 -11.37 -7.33
CA LEU A 398 -1.25 -10.67 -7.85
C LEU A 398 -0.61 -11.52 -8.94
N ALA A 399 -0.26 -10.89 -10.06
CA ALA A 399 0.37 -11.55 -11.20
C ALA A 399 1.29 -10.59 -11.97
N SER A 400 2.20 -11.13 -12.77
CA SER A 400 3.01 -10.32 -13.68
C SER A 400 2.12 -9.62 -14.73
N PRO A 401 2.52 -8.44 -15.27
CA PRO A 401 1.78 -7.78 -16.35
C PRO A 401 1.37 -8.69 -17.53
N PRO A 402 2.23 -9.57 -18.09
CA PRO A 402 1.79 -10.50 -19.14
C PRO A 402 0.73 -11.51 -18.67
N LEU A 403 0.80 -12.00 -17.42
CA LEU A 403 -0.26 -12.85 -16.87
C LEU A 403 -1.58 -12.10 -16.67
N VAL A 404 -1.56 -10.81 -16.32
CA VAL A 404 -2.79 -9.99 -16.27
C VAL A 404 -3.47 -9.96 -17.64
N VAL A 405 -2.70 -9.79 -18.72
CA VAL A 405 -3.23 -9.84 -20.09
C VAL A 405 -3.79 -11.24 -20.40
N ALA A 406 -3.07 -12.30 -20.04
CA ALA A 406 -3.53 -13.68 -20.25
C ALA A 406 -4.86 -13.98 -19.53
N TYR A 407 -5.03 -13.55 -18.28
CA TYR A 407 -6.29 -13.73 -17.55
C TYR A 407 -7.42 -12.84 -18.06
N ALA A 408 -7.12 -11.73 -18.74
CA ALA A 408 -8.13 -10.94 -19.43
C ALA A 408 -8.66 -11.64 -20.71
N LEU A 409 -7.81 -12.43 -21.38
CA LEU A 409 -8.20 -13.32 -22.48
C LEU A 409 -9.02 -14.51 -21.99
N ALA A 410 -8.59 -15.15 -20.91
CA ALA A 410 -9.30 -16.29 -20.31
C ALA A 410 -10.65 -15.88 -19.70
N GLY A 411 -10.67 -14.77 -18.96
CA GLY A 411 -11.86 -14.19 -18.34
C GLY A 411 -12.34 -14.85 -17.04
N SER A 412 -11.65 -15.88 -16.53
CA SER A 412 -11.92 -16.50 -15.23
C SER A 412 -10.63 -17.02 -14.58
N ILE A 413 -10.56 -16.96 -13.24
CA ILE A 413 -9.50 -17.62 -12.47
C ILE A 413 -9.64 -19.14 -12.45
N ARG A 414 -10.81 -19.67 -12.86
CA ARG A 414 -11.06 -21.12 -12.99
C ARG A 414 -10.37 -21.74 -14.18
N PHE A 415 -9.94 -20.94 -15.13
CA PHE A 415 -9.19 -21.36 -16.30
C PHE A 415 -7.78 -21.84 -15.89
N ASP A 416 -7.37 -23.02 -16.32
CA ASP A 416 -5.99 -23.46 -16.20
C ASP A 416 -5.14 -22.72 -17.24
N ILE A 417 -4.52 -21.62 -16.82
CA ILE A 417 -3.82 -20.70 -17.72
C ILE A 417 -2.64 -21.35 -18.45
N GLU A 418 -2.10 -22.46 -17.96
CA GLU A 418 -1.02 -23.20 -18.62
C GLU A 418 -1.58 -24.20 -19.65
N ASN A 419 -2.69 -24.87 -19.31
CA ASN A 419 -3.16 -26.08 -20.01
C ASN A 419 -4.49 -25.95 -20.73
N ASP A 420 -5.22 -24.85 -20.63
CA ASP A 420 -6.48 -24.65 -21.35
C ASP A 420 -6.27 -23.87 -22.67
N VAL A 421 -7.27 -23.91 -23.55
CA VAL A 421 -7.23 -23.28 -24.88
C VAL A 421 -7.80 -21.86 -24.80
N LEU A 422 -6.98 -20.85 -25.06
CA LEU A 422 -7.37 -19.44 -25.05
C LEU A 422 -8.24 -19.06 -26.27
N GLY A 423 -8.09 -19.81 -27.35
CA GLY A 423 -8.88 -19.67 -28.57
C GLY A 423 -8.33 -20.54 -29.70
N VAL A 424 -8.96 -20.46 -30.87
CA VAL A 424 -8.54 -21.19 -32.07
C VAL A 424 -8.22 -20.17 -33.16
N ALA A 425 -7.02 -20.27 -33.74
CA ALA A 425 -6.58 -19.44 -34.86
C ALA A 425 -6.06 -20.34 -35.98
N ASP A 426 -6.55 -20.14 -37.21
CA ASP A 426 -6.22 -20.97 -38.38
C ASP A 426 -6.36 -22.48 -38.13
N GLY A 427 -7.36 -22.88 -37.35
CA GLY A 427 -7.63 -24.27 -36.97
C GLY A 427 -6.68 -24.85 -35.91
N LYS A 428 -5.76 -24.05 -35.35
CA LYS A 428 -4.84 -24.45 -34.27
C LYS A 428 -5.35 -23.94 -32.92
N GLU A 429 -5.37 -24.82 -31.92
CA GLU A 429 -5.57 -24.43 -30.52
C GLU A 429 -4.41 -23.54 -30.03
N ILE A 430 -4.75 -22.37 -29.49
CA ILE A 430 -3.79 -21.40 -28.97
C ILE A 430 -3.78 -21.47 -27.45
N ARG A 431 -2.61 -21.68 -26.87
CA ARG A 431 -2.37 -21.76 -25.42
C ARG A 431 -1.43 -20.65 -24.99
N LEU A 432 -1.25 -20.45 -23.68
CA LEU A 432 -0.36 -19.40 -23.16
C LEU A 432 1.04 -19.47 -23.76
N LYS A 433 1.62 -20.67 -23.87
CA LYS A 433 2.96 -20.91 -24.44
C LYS A 433 3.10 -20.44 -25.90
N ASP A 434 2.01 -20.39 -26.66
CA ASP A 434 2.03 -20.00 -28.08
C ASP A 434 2.09 -18.47 -28.25
N ILE A 435 1.74 -17.71 -27.21
CA ILE A 435 1.71 -16.23 -27.22
C ILE A 435 2.69 -15.59 -26.23
N TRP A 436 3.31 -16.38 -25.35
CA TRP A 436 4.29 -15.88 -24.38
C TRP A 436 5.54 -15.37 -25.10
N PRO A 437 5.98 -14.12 -24.86
CA PRO A 437 7.14 -13.56 -25.52
C PRO A 437 8.44 -14.24 -25.06
N ALA A 438 9.40 -14.35 -26.00
CA ALA A 438 10.75 -14.80 -25.68
C ALA A 438 11.54 -13.70 -24.97
N ASP A 439 12.46 -14.08 -24.08
CA ASP A 439 13.26 -13.13 -23.31
C ASP A 439 14.15 -12.25 -24.19
N GLU A 440 14.72 -12.84 -25.25
CA GLU A 440 15.56 -12.15 -26.22
C GLU A 440 14.78 -11.07 -26.99
N GLU A 441 13.50 -11.32 -27.28
CA GLU A 441 12.65 -10.34 -27.93
C GLU A 441 12.34 -9.17 -26.99
N ILE A 442 12.04 -9.45 -25.73
CA ILE A 442 11.78 -8.41 -24.73
C ILE A 442 13.02 -7.53 -24.56
N ASP A 443 14.19 -8.16 -24.36
CA ASP A 443 15.45 -7.47 -24.10
C ASP A 443 15.89 -6.63 -25.32
N ALA A 444 15.66 -7.13 -26.55
CA ALA A 444 15.91 -6.37 -27.78
C ALA A 444 15.04 -5.12 -27.87
N VAL A 445 13.73 -5.23 -27.60
CA VAL A 445 12.82 -4.08 -27.61
C VAL A 445 13.19 -3.06 -26.53
N VAL A 446 13.52 -3.51 -25.32
CA VAL A 446 13.95 -2.60 -24.24
C VAL A 446 15.22 -1.85 -24.63
N ALA A 447 16.24 -2.56 -25.14
CA ALA A 447 17.49 -1.95 -25.56
C ALA A 447 17.31 -0.97 -26.73
N GLU A 448 16.42 -1.28 -27.67
CA GLU A 448 16.18 -0.46 -28.85
C GLU A 448 15.33 0.78 -28.56
N TYR A 449 14.33 0.70 -27.68
CA TYR A 449 13.32 1.76 -27.53
C TYR A 449 13.33 2.52 -26.20
N VAL A 450 13.97 2.02 -25.14
CA VAL A 450 14.05 2.75 -23.86
C VAL A 450 15.31 3.61 -23.87
N LYS A 451 15.16 4.94 -23.92
CA LYS A 451 16.28 5.88 -24.14
C LYS A 451 16.37 6.99 -23.09
N PRO A 452 17.60 7.42 -22.73
CA PRO A 452 17.82 8.55 -21.81
C PRO A 452 17.07 9.84 -22.16
N GLN A 453 16.92 10.13 -23.45
CA GLN A 453 16.23 11.34 -23.90
C GLN A 453 14.77 11.38 -23.46
N GLN A 454 14.07 10.23 -23.48
CA GLN A 454 12.66 10.14 -23.08
C GLN A 454 12.48 10.50 -21.60
N PHE A 455 13.40 10.07 -20.74
CA PHE A 455 13.41 10.46 -19.32
C PHE A 455 13.65 11.96 -19.15
N ARG A 456 14.58 12.55 -19.90
CA ARG A 456 14.83 14.00 -19.86
C ARG A 456 13.60 14.79 -20.32
N ASP A 457 12.97 14.37 -21.40
CA ASP A 457 11.79 15.03 -21.97
C ASP A 457 10.59 15.01 -21.01
N VAL A 458 10.47 13.95 -20.19
CA VAL A 458 9.43 13.85 -19.15
C VAL A 458 9.81 14.62 -17.89
N TYR A 459 11.02 14.41 -17.37
CA TYR A 459 11.38 14.82 -16.02
C TYR A 459 12.03 16.18 -15.90
N VAL A 460 12.71 16.69 -16.93
CA VAL A 460 13.26 18.06 -16.87
C VAL A 460 12.12 19.07 -16.77
N PRO A 461 11.07 19.03 -17.63
CA PRO A 461 9.95 19.97 -17.51
C PRO A 461 9.11 19.75 -16.24
N MET A 462 8.98 18.50 -15.76
CA MET A 462 8.18 18.19 -14.57
C MET A 462 8.74 18.84 -13.29
N PHE A 463 10.06 18.97 -13.20
CA PHE A 463 10.75 19.55 -12.04
C PHE A 463 11.19 21.00 -12.28
N ASP A 464 10.94 21.58 -13.46
CA ASP A 464 11.14 23.00 -13.74
C ASP A 464 9.90 23.79 -13.31
N THR A 465 9.79 24.04 -12.01
CA THR A 465 8.60 24.66 -11.39
C THR A 465 8.55 26.19 -11.54
N GLY A 466 9.58 26.81 -12.13
CA GLY A 466 9.72 28.26 -12.20
C GLY A 466 9.71 28.94 -10.82
N THR A 467 9.59 30.27 -10.78
CA THR A 467 9.38 30.99 -9.52
C THR A 467 7.88 31.12 -9.24
N ALA A 468 7.32 30.17 -8.50
CA ALA A 468 5.94 30.30 -8.02
C ALA A 468 5.80 31.52 -7.09
N GLN A 469 4.74 32.31 -7.27
CA GLN A 469 4.47 33.44 -6.38
C GLN A 469 4.15 32.92 -4.98
N LYS A 470 4.90 33.38 -3.97
CA LYS A 470 4.67 33.04 -2.57
C LYS A 470 3.24 33.38 -2.16
N ALA A 471 2.60 32.50 -1.41
CA ALA A 471 1.25 32.73 -0.91
C ALA A 471 1.20 34.03 -0.07
N PRO A 472 0.13 34.84 -0.16
CA PRO A 472 -0.02 36.04 0.65
C PRO A 472 -0.01 35.78 2.17
N SER A 473 -0.41 34.57 2.57
CA SER A 473 -0.49 34.13 3.94
C SER A 473 0.01 32.68 4.07
N PRO A 474 0.77 32.35 5.12
CA PRO A 474 1.12 30.97 5.46
C PRO A 474 -0.04 30.21 6.13
N LEU A 475 -1.17 30.87 6.39
CA LEU A 475 -2.39 30.26 6.92
C LEU A 475 -3.36 29.98 5.77
N TYR A 476 -3.85 28.74 5.68
CA TYR A 476 -4.83 28.34 4.68
C TYR A 476 -6.19 28.97 4.96
N ASP A 477 -6.81 29.53 3.92
CA ASP A 477 -8.18 30.04 3.99
C ASP A 477 -9.18 28.87 3.85
N TRP A 478 -9.66 28.39 5.01
CA TRP A 478 -10.51 27.21 5.08
C TRP A 478 -11.86 27.47 4.40
N ARG A 479 -12.13 26.73 3.33
CA ARG A 479 -13.42 26.78 2.61
C ARG A 479 -14.56 26.31 3.54
N PRO A 480 -15.63 27.12 3.77
CA PRO A 480 -16.69 26.75 4.72
C PRO A 480 -17.43 25.44 4.39
N MET A 481 -17.65 25.20 3.09
CA MET A 481 -18.41 24.06 2.56
C MET A 481 -17.53 23.10 1.76
N SER A 482 -16.50 22.52 2.40
CA SER A 482 -15.69 21.44 1.81
C SER A 482 -16.06 20.08 2.41
N THR A 483 -16.17 19.05 1.57
CA THR A 483 -16.21 17.64 2.02
C THR A 483 -14.85 16.96 1.94
N TYR A 484 -13.79 17.69 1.55
CA TYR A 484 -12.47 17.13 1.29
C TYR A 484 -11.36 17.67 2.20
N ILE A 485 -11.38 18.97 2.53
CA ILE A 485 -10.33 19.64 3.30
C ILE A 485 -10.97 20.47 4.42
N ARG A 486 -10.73 20.09 5.68
CA ARG A 486 -11.22 20.81 6.86
C ARG A 486 -10.14 20.97 7.91
N ARG A 487 -10.23 22.05 8.69
CA ARG A 487 -9.36 22.26 9.86
C ARG A 487 -9.60 21.11 10.85
N PRO A 488 -8.57 20.32 11.19
CA PRO A 488 -8.74 19.21 12.11
C PRO A 488 -8.86 19.68 13.57
N PRO A 489 -9.57 18.94 14.45
CA PRO A 489 -9.82 19.32 15.84
C PRO A 489 -8.66 18.90 16.77
N TYR A 490 -7.42 18.87 16.28
CA TYR A 490 -6.28 18.31 17.03
C TYR A 490 -5.87 19.10 18.27
N TRP A 491 -6.35 20.34 18.38
CA TRP A 491 -6.06 21.26 19.48
C TRP A 491 -7.28 21.49 20.40
N GLU A 492 -8.31 20.67 20.26
CA GLU A 492 -9.60 20.84 20.92
C GLU A 492 -10.06 19.51 21.54
N GLY A 493 -11.03 19.59 22.47
CA GLY A 493 -11.73 18.42 23.00
C GLY A 493 -10.82 17.36 23.65
N ALA A 494 -11.12 16.09 23.38
CA ALA A 494 -10.43 14.94 23.99
C ALA A 494 -8.93 14.81 23.60
N LEU A 495 -8.50 15.45 22.51
CA LEU A 495 -7.10 15.48 22.08
C LEU A 495 -6.25 16.51 22.82
N ALA A 496 -6.89 17.55 23.35
CA ALA A 496 -6.24 18.55 24.20
C ALA A 496 -6.28 18.18 25.70
N GLY A 497 -7.13 17.23 26.09
CA GLY A 497 -7.26 16.75 27.46
C GLY A 497 -6.21 15.72 27.86
N GLU A 498 -5.96 15.61 29.16
CA GLU A 498 -5.11 14.57 29.73
C GLU A 498 -5.74 13.18 29.54
N ARG A 499 -4.91 12.17 29.22
CA ARG A 499 -5.35 10.78 29.10
C ARG A 499 -5.39 10.16 30.48
N THR A 500 -6.55 9.64 30.86
CA THR A 500 -6.77 9.13 32.22
C THR A 500 -6.17 7.75 32.43
N LEU A 501 -6.19 6.92 31.38
CA LEU A 501 -5.93 5.48 31.42
C LEU A 501 -6.72 4.76 32.53
N ARG A 502 -7.92 5.24 32.83
CA ARG A 502 -8.80 4.72 33.89
C ARG A 502 -10.24 4.63 33.45
N GLY A 503 -10.95 3.63 33.95
CA GLY A 503 -12.37 3.39 33.66
C GLY A 503 -12.65 3.20 32.18
N MET A 504 -11.66 2.74 31.41
CA MET A 504 -11.77 2.60 29.96
C MET A 504 -12.76 1.50 29.61
N ARG A 505 -13.58 1.72 28.59
CA ARG A 505 -14.46 0.69 28.02
C ARG A 505 -13.94 0.19 26.69
N PRO A 506 -14.08 -1.11 26.38
CA PRO A 506 -13.62 -1.64 25.10
C PRO A 506 -14.52 -1.13 23.98
N LEU A 507 -13.94 -0.46 22.98
CA LEU A 507 -14.64 -0.15 21.74
C LEU A 507 -14.80 -1.41 20.88
N ALA A 508 -13.77 -2.25 20.88
CA ALA A 508 -13.73 -3.51 20.15
C ALA A 508 -12.77 -4.51 20.80
N ILE A 509 -13.12 -5.79 20.66
CA ILE A 509 -12.21 -6.93 20.84
C ILE A 509 -12.01 -7.54 19.46
N LEU A 510 -10.78 -7.57 18.97
CA LEU A 510 -10.47 -7.89 17.59
C LEU A 510 -9.58 -9.14 17.48
N PRO A 511 -9.74 -9.94 16.41
CA PRO A 511 -8.89 -11.10 16.19
C PRO A 511 -7.47 -10.74 15.77
N ASP A 512 -6.69 -11.76 15.38
CA ASP A 512 -5.37 -11.59 14.79
C ASP A 512 -5.47 -10.98 13.37
N ASN A 513 -4.34 -10.48 12.85
CA ASN A 513 -4.18 -10.03 11.46
C ASN A 513 -5.12 -8.86 11.07
N ILE A 514 -5.41 -7.96 12.01
CA ILE A 514 -6.16 -6.74 11.72
C ILE A 514 -5.31 -5.78 10.92
N THR A 515 -5.54 -5.74 9.61
CA THR A 515 -4.92 -4.77 8.71
C THR A 515 -5.42 -3.34 8.91
N THR A 516 -4.62 -2.36 8.49
CA THR A 516 -5.04 -0.94 8.41
C THR A 516 -6.18 -0.69 7.42
N ASP A 517 -6.46 -1.61 6.49
CA ASP A 517 -7.66 -1.56 5.65
C ASP A 517 -8.94 -1.95 6.43
N HIS A 518 -8.83 -2.73 7.52
CA HIS A 518 -9.94 -2.92 8.47
C HIS A 518 -10.15 -1.68 9.34
N LEU A 519 -9.06 -1.06 9.81
CA LEU A 519 -9.09 0.09 10.72
C LEU A 519 -9.58 1.37 10.04
N SER A 520 -9.15 1.61 8.81
CA SER A 520 -9.46 2.82 8.04
C SER A 520 -9.40 2.47 6.55
N PRO A 521 -10.48 1.99 5.92
CA PRO A 521 -10.48 1.55 4.52
C PRO A 521 -10.12 2.69 3.57
N SER A 522 -9.65 2.35 2.36
CA SER A 522 -9.27 3.33 1.32
C SER A 522 -10.11 3.25 0.06
N ASN A 523 -11.02 2.28 -0.03
CA ASN A 523 -11.81 1.97 -1.21
C ASN A 523 -12.98 2.95 -1.41
N ALA A 524 -13.82 2.69 -2.41
CA ALA A 524 -15.00 3.48 -2.73
C ALA A 524 -15.96 3.60 -1.54
N ILE A 525 -16.53 4.80 -1.36
CA ILE A 525 -17.57 5.04 -0.35
C ILE A 525 -18.91 4.63 -0.94
N LEU A 526 -19.61 3.71 -0.26
CA LEU A 526 -20.95 3.28 -0.65
C LEU A 526 -22.01 4.14 0.04
N ALA A 527 -23.15 4.38 -0.63
CA ALA A 527 -24.24 5.17 -0.06
C ALA A 527 -24.77 4.65 1.29
N VAL A 528 -24.73 3.33 1.49
CA VAL A 528 -25.17 2.66 2.74
C VAL A 528 -24.18 2.77 3.90
N SER A 529 -22.99 3.35 3.68
CA SER A 529 -22.00 3.56 4.74
C SER A 529 -22.27 4.86 5.50
N ALA A 530 -21.77 4.95 6.75
CA ALA A 530 -21.90 6.17 7.55
C ALA A 530 -21.29 7.41 6.85
N ALA A 531 -20.19 7.23 6.13
CA ALA A 531 -19.60 8.29 5.32
C ALA A 531 -20.48 8.64 4.11
N GLY A 532 -21.05 7.66 3.42
CA GLY A 532 -21.98 7.90 2.31
C GLY A 532 -23.23 8.68 2.73
N GLU A 533 -23.85 8.31 3.86
CA GLU A 533 -24.98 9.04 4.44
C GLU A 533 -24.61 10.48 4.81
N TYR A 534 -23.40 10.69 5.37
CA TYR A 534 -22.90 12.03 5.66
C TYR A 534 -22.70 12.86 4.39
N LEU A 535 -22.07 12.30 3.36
CA LEU A 535 -21.83 12.98 2.09
C LEU A 535 -23.15 13.32 1.37
N ALA A 536 -24.14 12.41 1.41
CA ALA A 536 -25.48 12.66 0.92
C ALA A 536 -26.15 13.83 1.65
N LYS A 537 -26.05 13.86 2.99
CA LYS A 537 -26.55 14.97 3.82
C LYS A 537 -25.87 16.29 3.49
N MET A 538 -24.60 16.26 3.08
CA MET A 538 -23.84 17.42 2.61
C MET A 538 -24.19 17.83 1.16
N GLY A 539 -25.08 17.10 0.48
CA GLY A 539 -25.55 17.41 -0.89
C GLY A 539 -24.62 16.93 -2.00
N LEU A 540 -23.65 16.05 -1.70
CA LEU A 540 -22.78 15.46 -2.72
C LEU A 540 -23.53 14.34 -3.45
N PRO A 541 -23.49 14.26 -4.80
CA PRO A 541 -24.10 13.16 -5.53
C PRO A 541 -23.28 11.87 -5.35
N GLU A 542 -23.95 10.71 -5.40
CA GLU A 542 -23.34 9.41 -5.09
C GLU A 542 -22.16 9.08 -6.01
N GLU A 543 -22.26 9.42 -7.29
CA GLU A 543 -21.16 9.26 -8.24
C GLU A 543 -19.91 10.03 -7.83
N ASP A 544 -20.00 11.02 -6.95
CA ASP A 544 -18.87 11.83 -6.48
C ASP A 544 -18.47 11.57 -5.03
N PHE A 545 -19.07 10.59 -4.36
CA PHE A 545 -18.61 10.13 -3.04
C PHE A 545 -17.15 9.66 -3.04
N ASN A 546 -16.62 9.31 -4.22
CA ASN A 546 -15.21 9.02 -4.41
C ASN A 546 -14.76 7.88 -3.47
N SER A 547 -13.64 8.03 -2.78
CA SER A 547 -13.08 6.98 -1.91
C SER A 547 -12.75 7.51 -0.52
N TYR A 548 -12.69 6.63 0.47
CA TYR A 548 -12.25 7.01 1.81
C TYR A 548 -10.84 7.66 1.80
N ALA A 549 -9.96 7.22 0.89
CA ALA A 549 -8.62 7.79 0.76
C ALA A 549 -8.63 9.26 0.32
N THR A 550 -9.56 9.66 -0.56
CA THR A 550 -9.63 11.05 -1.04
C THR A 550 -10.17 11.98 0.03
N HIS A 551 -10.98 11.49 0.97
CA HIS A 551 -11.56 12.26 2.06
C HIS A 551 -10.67 12.40 3.31
N ARG A 552 -9.40 11.97 3.28
CA ARG A 552 -8.48 12.06 4.44
C ARG A 552 -8.19 13.49 4.92
N GLY A 553 -8.44 14.51 4.11
CA GLY A 553 -8.33 15.91 4.54
C GLY A 553 -9.56 16.41 5.32
N ASP A 554 -10.66 15.65 5.33
CA ASP A 554 -11.88 15.96 6.07
C ASP A 554 -12.06 14.96 7.21
N HIS A 555 -11.81 15.42 8.43
CA HIS A 555 -11.92 14.58 9.61
C HIS A 555 -13.35 14.09 9.86
N LEU A 556 -14.39 14.80 9.41
CA LEU A 556 -15.78 14.37 9.61
C LEU A 556 -16.11 13.14 8.76
N THR A 557 -15.72 13.14 7.49
CA THR A 557 -15.87 11.96 6.62
C THR A 557 -14.90 10.85 7.04
N ALA A 558 -13.65 11.17 7.32
CA ALA A 558 -12.62 10.16 7.61
C ALA A 558 -12.83 9.44 8.95
N GLN A 559 -13.35 10.10 9.99
CA GLN A 559 -13.71 9.44 11.26
C GLN A 559 -14.81 8.39 11.06
N ARG A 560 -15.78 8.64 10.17
CA ARG A 560 -16.84 7.68 9.82
C ARG A 560 -16.32 6.44 9.10
N ALA A 561 -15.09 6.49 8.58
CA ALA A 561 -14.40 5.35 8.01
C ALA A 561 -13.74 4.45 9.07
N THR A 562 -13.59 4.93 10.31
CA THR A 562 -12.93 4.17 11.38
C THR A 562 -13.69 2.87 11.62
N PHE A 563 -13.03 1.72 11.38
CA PHE A 563 -13.63 0.40 11.45
C PHE A 563 -14.85 0.19 10.51
N ALA A 564 -14.92 0.93 9.40
CA ALA A 564 -16.02 0.83 8.43
C ALA A 564 -15.92 -0.34 7.44
N ASN A 565 -14.87 -1.17 7.56
CA ASN A 565 -14.67 -2.28 6.63
C ASN A 565 -15.74 -3.37 6.83
N PRO A 566 -16.47 -3.79 5.78
CA PRO A 566 -17.53 -4.80 5.89
C PRO A 566 -17.01 -6.21 6.22
N LYS A 567 -15.69 -6.43 6.18
CA LYS A 567 -15.04 -7.70 6.51
C LYS A 567 -14.53 -7.78 7.95
N LEU A 568 -14.72 -6.72 8.74
CA LEU A 568 -14.31 -6.69 10.15
C LEU A 568 -15.04 -7.75 10.97
N PHE A 569 -14.34 -8.35 11.93
CA PHE A 569 -14.92 -9.21 12.96
C PHE A 569 -14.62 -8.59 14.32
N ASN A 570 -15.65 -8.06 14.99
CA ASN A 570 -15.55 -7.60 16.37
C ASN A 570 -16.09 -8.70 17.28
N GLU A 571 -15.23 -9.34 18.08
CA GLU A 571 -15.56 -10.50 18.90
C GLU A 571 -16.64 -10.20 19.95
N MET A 572 -16.90 -8.92 20.26
CA MET A 572 -18.01 -8.45 21.09
C MET A 572 -19.38 -8.60 20.41
N VAL A 573 -19.44 -8.73 19.08
CA VAL A 573 -20.70 -8.80 18.35
C VAL A 573 -20.93 -10.23 17.87
N LYS A 574 -21.94 -10.89 18.44
CA LYS A 574 -22.28 -12.28 18.14
C LYS A 574 -23.59 -12.39 17.37
N ASN A 575 -23.69 -13.39 16.50
CA ASN A 575 -24.94 -13.88 15.94
C ASN A 575 -25.69 -14.74 16.98
N GLU A 576 -26.94 -15.11 16.68
CA GLU A 576 -27.76 -15.97 17.56
C GLU A 576 -27.12 -17.35 17.82
N ASP A 577 -26.32 -17.85 16.89
CA ASP A 577 -25.58 -19.12 17.00
C ASP A 577 -24.26 -18.99 17.79
N GLY A 578 -23.94 -17.80 18.30
CA GLY A 578 -22.72 -17.52 19.05
C GLY A 578 -21.47 -17.23 18.19
N SER A 579 -21.56 -17.35 16.86
CA SER A 579 -20.48 -16.96 15.95
C SER A 579 -20.29 -15.44 15.92
N VAL A 580 -19.08 -14.95 15.59
CA VAL A 580 -18.83 -13.51 15.48
C VAL A 580 -19.51 -12.96 14.23
N ARG A 581 -20.30 -11.90 14.39
CA ARG A 581 -20.97 -11.24 13.27
C ARG A 581 -19.96 -10.45 12.45
N GLN A 582 -19.84 -10.78 11.16
CA GLN A 582 -19.01 -10.02 10.23
C GLN A 582 -19.66 -8.66 9.92
N GLY A 583 -18.88 -7.59 9.95
CA GLY A 583 -19.27 -6.25 9.52
C GLY A 583 -18.75 -5.14 10.44
N SER A 584 -19.04 -3.90 10.05
CA SER A 584 -18.74 -2.69 10.81
C SER A 584 -19.74 -2.52 11.96
N PHE A 585 -19.61 -3.36 12.99
CA PHE A 585 -20.50 -3.40 14.16
C PHE A 585 -19.72 -3.33 15.48
N ALA A 586 -20.35 -2.73 16.49
CA ALA A 586 -19.88 -2.73 17.87
C ALA A 586 -21.06 -2.90 18.84
N ARG A 587 -20.75 -3.34 20.05
CA ARG A 587 -21.71 -3.46 21.15
C ARG A 587 -21.42 -2.36 22.17
N VAL A 588 -22.37 -1.47 22.39
CA VAL A 588 -22.23 -0.37 23.34
C VAL A 588 -22.52 -0.88 24.75
N GLU A 589 -21.53 -0.74 25.61
CA GLU A 589 -21.56 -1.04 27.03
C GLU A 589 -21.74 0.22 27.88
N PRO A 590 -22.48 0.13 29.02
CA PRO A 590 -23.00 -1.10 29.66
C PRO A 590 -24.37 -1.60 29.15
N GLU A 591 -24.94 -0.98 28.12
CA GLU A 591 -26.28 -1.29 27.62
C GLU A 591 -26.38 -2.67 26.94
N GLY A 592 -25.28 -3.17 26.38
CA GLY A 592 -25.25 -4.41 25.61
C GLY A 592 -25.88 -4.27 24.22
N GLU A 593 -26.12 -3.05 23.73
CA GLU A 593 -26.80 -2.80 22.46
C GLU A 593 -25.83 -2.89 21.28
N THR A 594 -26.13 -3.75 20.30
CA THR A 594 -25.36 -3.86 19.06
C THR A 594 -25.84 -2.84 18.04
N MET A 595 -24.93 -2.05 17.49
CA MET A 595 -25.20 -1.07 16.44
C MET A 595 -24.06 -0.98 15.44
N ARG A 596 -24.23 -0.19 14.38
CA ARG A 596 -23.15 0.10 13.43
C ARG A 596 -22.04 0.88 14.17
N MET A 597 -20.80 0.59 13.79
CA MET A 597 -19.61 1.03 14.51
C MET A 597 -19.54 2.56 14.68
N TRP A 598 -19.96 3.32 13.65
CA TRP A 598 -19.97 4.78 13.73
C TRP A 598 -20.91 5.31 14.82
N GLU A 599 -22.10 4.73 14.95
CA GLU A 599 -23.09 5.10 15.97
C GLU A 599 -22.58 4.77 17.37
N ALA A 600 -21.87 3.65 17.52
CA ALA A 600 -21.21 3.29 18.78
C ALA A 600 -20.11 4.31 19.14
N ILE A 601 -19.27 4.69 18.17
CA ILE A 601 -18.25 5.73 18.33
C ILE A 601 -18.90 7.07 18.73
N GLU A 602 -19.93 7.51 18.01
CA GLU A 602 -20.64 8.76 18.29
C GLU A 602 -21.28 8.74 19.69
N THR A 603 -21.84 7.60 20.09
CA THR A 603 -22.38 7.39 21.44
C THR A 603 -21.31 7.59 22.51
N TYR A 604 -20.13 6.99 22.36
CA TYR A 604 -19.04 7.15 23.32
C TYR A 604 -18.39 8.53 23.30
N MET A 605 -18.29 9.17 22.13
CA MET A 605 -17.84 10.56 22.01
C MET A 605 -18.76 11.50 22.80
N ASN A 606 -20.09 11.32 22.70
CA ASN A 606 -21.07 12.11 23.46
C ASN A 606 -20.96 11.86 24.98
N ARG A 607 -20.64 10.63 25.40
CA ARG A 607 -20.39 10.27 26.80
C ARG A 607 -19.07 10.81 27.34
N LYS A 608 -18.15 11.24 26.46
CA LYS A 608 -16.74 11.51 26.80
C LYS A 608 -16.10 10.32 27.52
N GLN A 609 -16.43 9.11 27.07
CA GLN A 609 -15.97 7.86 27.68
C GLN A 609 -14.52 7.58 27.21
N PRO A 610 -13.56 7.37 28.12
CA PRO A 610 -12.25 6.85 27.73
C PRO A 610 -12.41 5.41 27.22
N LEU A 611 -11.75 5.08 26.11
CA LEU A 611 -11.89 3.78 25.44
C LEU A 611 -10.56 3.03 25.36
N ILE A 612 -10.67 1.71 25.22
CA ILE A 612 -9.57 0.78 24.95
C ILE A 612 -9.93 -0.10 23.75
N ILE A 613 -8.92 -0.61 23.04
CA ILE A 613 -9.09 -1.71 22.07
C ILE A 613 -8.28 -2.89 22.57
N ILE A 614 -8.87 -4.08 22.52
CA ILE A 614 -8.15 -5.35 22.72
C ILE A 614 -8.01 -6.03 21.36
N ALA A 615 -6.83 -6.53 21.02
CA ALA A 615 -6.58 -7.14 19.72
C ALA A 615 -5.68 -8.39 19.80
N GLY A 616 -5.72 -9.19 18.74
CA GLY A 616 -4.85 -10.34 18.56
C GLY A 616 -3.44 -10.00 18.08
N ALA A 617 -2.80 -10.97 17.44
CA ALA A 617 -1.47 -10.82 16.84
C ALA A 617 -1.50 -9.92 15.59
N ASP A 618 -0.35 -9.34 15.24
CA ASP A 618 -0.14 -8.57 14.00
C ASP A 618 -1.13 -7.40 13.78
N TYR A 619 -1.52 -6.73 14.87
CA TYR A 619 -2.44 -5.60 14.82
C TYR A 619 -1.83 -4.41 14.07
N GLY A 620 -2.53 -3.92 13.04
CA GLY A 620 -2.14 -2.77 12.23
C GLY A 620 -1.33 -3.10 10.96
N GLN A 621 -1.41 -4.32 10.43
CA GLN A 621 -0.66 -4.72 9.23
C GLN A 621 -1.00 -3.87 7.99
N GLY A 622 0.00 -3.63 7.13
CA GLY A 622 -0.20 -3.17 5.76
C GLY A 622 0.19 -1.71 5.51
N SER A 623 -0.78 -0.87 5.16
CA SER A 623 -0.56 0.51 4.72
C SER A 623 -0.06 1.41 5.85
N SER A 624 0.78 2.39 5.52
CA SER A 624 1.33 3.38 6.46
C SER A 624 0.32 4.43 6.96
N ARG A 625 -0.95 4.35 6.55
CA ARG A 625 -1.96 5.39 6.78
C ARG A 625 -2.11 5.73 8.27
N ASP A 626 -1.83 6.97 8.62
CA ASP A 626 -1.97 7.48 9.99
C ASP A 626 -3.43 7.64 10.42
N TRP A 627 -4.38 7.69 9.47
CA TRP A 627 -5.82 7.68 9.76
C TRP A 627 -6.29 6.45 10.53
N ALA A 628 -5.57 5.32 10.43
CA ALA A 628 -5.81 4.17 11.28
C ALA A 628 -5.54 4.46 12.77
N ALA A 629 -4.66 5.42 13.10
CA ALA A 629 -4.41 5.90 14.45
C ALA A 629 -5.26 7.15 14.79
N LYS A 630 -5.40 8.10 13.85
CA LYS A 630 -6.21 9.31 14.04
C LYS A 630 -7.67 8.95 14.32
N GLY A 631 -8.25 8.03 13.54
CA GLY A 631 -9.64 7.58 13.71
C GLY A 631 -9.91 7.00 15.09
N VAL A 632 -9.07 6.06 15.55
CA VAL A 632 -9.23 5.44 16.88
C VAL A 632 -9.03 6.44 18.01
N ARG A 633 -8.04 7.34 17.89
CA ARG A 633 -7.82 8.38 18.91
C ARG A 633 -9.00 9.35 18.99
N LEU A 634 -9.53 9.77 17.84
CA LEU A 634 -10.69 10.65 17.74
C LEU A 634 -11.97 10.01 18.26
N ALA A 635 -12.08 8.68 18.19
CA ALA A 635 -13.17 7.93 18.82
C ALA A 635 -13.10 7.94 20.36
N GLY A 636 -11.96 8.30 20.95
CA GLY A 636 -11.75 8.33 22.41
C GLY A 636 -10.86 7.21 22.94
N VAL A 637 -10.20 6.43 22.07
CA VAL A 637 -9.28 5.37 22.49
C VAL A 637 -8.01 5.98 23.07
N GLU A 638 -7.67 5.60 24.30
CA GLU A 638 -6.46 6.05 25.00
C GLU A 638 -5.36 4.98 25.00
N ALA A 639 -5.73 3.69 24.98
CA ALA A 639 -4.81 2.56 24.96
C ALA A 639 -5.27 1.46 24.01
N ILE A 640 -4.32 0.70 23.48
CA ILE A 640 -4.58 -0.54 22.75
C ILE A 640 -3.74 -1.64 23.37
N VAL A 641 -4.35 -2.76 23.75
CA VAL A 641 -3.64 -3.96 24.24
C VAL A 641 -3.76 -5.06 23.19
N ALA A 642 -2.64 -5.45 22.61
CA ALA A 642 -2.59 -6.46 21.54
C ALA A 642 -1.63 -7.60 21.87
N GLU A 643 -1.72 -8.73 21.18
CA GLU A 643 -0.70 -9.79 21.27
C GLU A 643 0.56 -9.41 20.47
N GLY A 644 0.42 -8.55 19.46
CA GLY A 644 1.52 -7.97 18.69
C GLY A 644 1.09 -6.77 17.84
N PHE A 645 2.06 -5.92 17.48
CA PHE A 645 1.84 -4.74 16.62
C PHE A 645 2.76 -4.75 15.42
N GLU A 646 2.22 -4.28 14.31
CA GLU A 646 2.99 -3.92 13.12
C GLU A 646 3.63 -2.54 13.27
N ARG A 647 4.88 -2.41 12.81
CA ARG A 647 5.79 -1.31 13.20
C ARG A 647 5.21 0.08 12.95
N ILE A 648 4.77 0.36 11.71
CA ILE A 648 4.31 1.70 11.31
C ILE A 648 3.06 2.09 12.10
N HIS A 649 2.13 1.14 12.28
CA HIS A 649 0.90 1.43 12.99
C HIS A 649 1.17 1.75 14.46
N ARG A 650 2.05 0.99 15.13
CA ARG A 650 2.49 1.29 16.49
C ARG A 650 3.04 2.72 16.62
N THR A 651 3.92 3.15 15.71
CA THR A 651 4.47 4.51 15.73
C THR A 651 3.38 5.56 15.48
N ASN A 652 2.42 5.30 14.59
CA ASN A 652 1.28 6.21 14.37
C ASN A 652 0.39 6.36 15.61
N LEU A 653 0.17 5.28 16.37
CA LEU A 653 -0.58 5.32 17.64
C LEU A 653 0.10 6.25 18.64
N ILE A 654 1.42 6.09 18.81
CA ILE A 654 2.24 6.95 19.68
C ILE A 654 2.16 8.40 19.23
N GLY A 655 2.25 8.66 17.92
CA GLY A 655 2.16 10.00 17.36
C GLY A 655 0.81 10.69 17.60
N MET A 656 -0.25 9.92 17.82
CA MET A 656 -1.58 10.42 18.22
C MET A 656 -1.82 10.37 19.74
N GLY A 657 -0.81 9.95 20.52
CA GLY A 657 -0.91 9.85 21.97
C GLY A 657 -1.70 8.64 22.48
N VAL A 658 -1.94 7.61 21.65
CA VAL A 658 -2.52 6.33 22.08
C VAL A 658 -1.41 5.42 22.59
N LEU A 659 -1.60 4.78 23.75
CA LEU A 659 -0.59 3.91 24.37
C LEU A 659 -0.67 2.48 23.79
N PRO A 660 0.33 2.02 23.03
CA PRO A 660 0.39 0.62 22.61
C PRO A 660 0.94 -0.26 23.74
N LEU A 661 0.19 -1.29 24.10
CA LEU A 661 0.51 -2.26 25.15
C LEU A 661 0.46 -3.66 24.57
N GLN A 662 1.40 -4.51 24.95
CA GLN A 662 1.46 -5.89 24.46
C GLN A 662 1.28 -6.89 25.58
N PHE A 663 0.37 -7.85 25.40
CA PHE A 663 0.26 -8.97 26.35
C PHE A 663 1.59 -9.71 26.47
N LYS A 664 1.84 -10.30 27.65
CA LYS A 664 2.95 -11.23 27.84
C LYS A 664 2.69 -12.54 27.09
N PRO A 665 3.75 -13.31 26.77
CA PRO A 665 3.58 -14.65 26.23
C PRO A 665 2.55 -15.47 27.03
N ASP A 666 1.79 -16.30 26.33
CA ASP A 666 0.74 -17.17 26.88
C ASP A 666 -0.46 -16.44 27.53
N THR A 667 -0.49 -15.10 27.48
CA THR A 667 -1.63 -14.29 27.91
C THR A 667 -2.27 -13.64 26.70
N ASN A 668 -3.59 -13.79 26.54
CA ASN A 668 -4.35 -13.13 25.50
C ASN A 668 -5.82 -12.94 25.90
N ARG A 669 -6.59 -12.34 25.00
CA ARG A 669 -8.03 -12.09 25.17
C ARG A 669 -8.84 -13.36 25.47
N HIS A 670 -8.43 -14.51 24.93
CA HIS A 670 -9.11 -15.79 25.14
C HIS A 670 -8.75 -16.42 26.49
N THR A 671 -7.47 -16.40 26.88
CA THR A 671 -7.03 -16.93 28.18
C THR A 671 -7.60 -16.11 29.34
N LEU A 672 -7.80 -14.81 29.13
CA LEU A 672 -8.43 -13.89 30.08
C LEU A 672 -9.97 -13.92 30.04
N GLN A 673 -10.55 -14.61 29.04
CA GLN A 673 -11.99 -14.76 28.80
C GLN A 673 -12.71 -13.41 28.67
N LEU A 674 -12.12 -12.48 27.92
CA LEU A 674 -12.67 -11.14 27.74
C LEU A 674 -13.89 -11.17 26.83
N ASP A 675 -15.01 -10.60 27.28
CA ASP A 675 -16.25 -10.54 26.51
C ASP A 675 -16.68 -9.11 26.13
N GLY A 676 -15.97 -8.11 26.67
CA GLY A 676 -16.19 -6.70 26.41
C GLY A 676 -17.02 -6.00 27.47
N THR A 677 -17.58 -6.70 28.46
CA THR A 677 -18.37 -6.08 29.54
C THR A 677 -17.51 -5.44 30.63
N GLU A 678 -16.20 -5.70 30.61
CA GLU A 678 -15.25 -5.22 31.61
C GLU A 678 -14.92 -3.73 31.43
N THR A 679 -14.31 -3.13 32.47
CA THR A 679 -13.63 -1.84 32.37
C THR A 679 -12.16 -1.97 32.72
N TYR A 680 -11.32 -1.09 32.18
CA TYR A 680 -9.88 -1.25 32.19
C TYR A 680 -9.15 -0.01 32.72
N ASP A 681 -8.13 -0.22 33.55
CA ASP A 681 -7.13 0.79 33.93
C ASP A 681 -5.73 0.34 33.49
N VAL A 682 -4.82 1.28 33.29
CA VAL A 682 -3.39 1.00 33.06
C VAL A 682 -2.54 1.76 34.07
N VAL A 683 -1.75 1.02 34.85
CA VAL A 683 -0.97 1.54 35.98
C VAL A 683 0.52 1.25 35.79
N GLY A 684 1.36 2.22 36.14
CA GLY A 684 2.82 2.10 36.15
C GLY A 684 3.53 3.31 35.52
N GLU A 685 4.81 3.44 35.82
CA GLU A 685 5.68 4.46 35.21
C GLU A 685 6.07 4.02 33.80
N ARG A 686 5.91 4.91 32.81
CA ARG A 686 6.23 4.59 31.41
C ARG A 686 7.70 4.87 31.14
N THR A 687 8.48 3.81 31.05
CA THR A 687 9.84 3.85 30.49
C THR A 687 9.93 2.90 29.29
N PRO A 688 10.95 3.01 28.43
CA PRO A 688 10.99 2.22 27.19
C PRO A 688 10.91 0.71 27.48
N ARG A 689 9.91 0.04 26.91
CA ARG A 689 9.66 -1.41 27.02
C ARG A 689 9.45 -1.96 28.43
N CYS A 690 9.10 -1.11 29.39
CA CYS A 690 8.82 -1.55 30.76
C CYS A 690 7.54 -2.39 30.85
N ASP A 691 7.38 -3.03 32.00
CA ASP A 691 6.13 -3.70 32.34
C ASP A 691 5.19 -2.71 33.03
N LEU A 692 3.95 -2.67 32.55
CA LEU A 692 2.83 -1.96 33.15
C LEU A 692 1.78 -2.99 33.59
N THR A 693 0.83 -2.56 34.42
CA THR A 693 -0.28 -3.40 34.86
C THR A 693 -1.55 -2.96 34.16
N LEU A 694 -2.17 -3.88 33.40
CA LEU A 694 -3.54 -3.77 32.94
C LEU A 694 -4.46 -4.29 34.03
N VAL A 695 -5.29 -3.42 34.61
CA VAL A 695 -6.28 -3.79 35.64
C VAL A 695 -7.62 -3.99 34.95
N ILE A 696 -8.19 -5.18 35.07
CA ILE A 696 -9.44 -5.59 34.43
C ILE A 696 -10.51 -5.72 35.51
N HIS A 697 -11.49 -4.84 35.48
CA HIS A 697 -12.64 -4.87 36.39
C HIS A 697 -13.82 -5.57 35.72
N ARG A 698 -14.12 -6.78 36.17
CA ARG A 698 -15.22 -7.59 35.65
C ARG A 698 -16.56 -7.14 36.22
N LYS A 699 -17.63 -7.40 35.46
CA LYS A 699 -19.01 -7.10 35.88
C LYS A 699 -19.45 -7.81 37.17
N ASN A 700 -18.84 -8.94 37.48
CA ASN A 700 -19.09 -9.70 38.73
C ASN A 700 -18.40 -9.08 39.97
N GLY A 701 -17.65 -7.99 39.82
CA GLY A 701 -16.89 -7.31 40.88
C GLY A 701 -15.46 -7.82 41.07
N GLU A 702 -15.06 -8.88 40.36
CA GLU A 702 -13.68 -9.37 40.37
C GLU A 702 -12.75 -8.37 39.67
N THR A 703 -11.55 -8.22 40.20
CA THR A 703 -10.48 -7.44 39.56
C THR A 703 -9.30 -8.35 39.28
N VAL A 704 -8.81 -8.32 38.04
CA VAL A 704 -7.64 -9.09 37.59
C VAL A 704 -6.54 -8.13 37.16
N GLU A 705 -5.34 -8.33 37.68
CA GLU A 705 -4.16 -7.57 37.28
C GLU A 705 -3.32 -8.40 36.33
N VAL A 706 -3.03 -7.85 35.14
CA VAL A 706 -2.30 -8.53 34.08
C VAL A 706 -1.06 -7.72 33.71
N PRO A 707 0.15 -8.30 33.76
CA PRO A 707 1.34 -7.62 33.28
C PRO A 707 1.27 -7.48 31.75
N VAL A 708 1.57 -6.28 31.26
CA VAL A 708 1.65 -5.95 29.83
C VAL A 708 2.93 -5.19 29.55
N THR A 709 3.54 -5.42 28.39
CA THR A 709 4.73 -4.69 27.96
C THR A 709 4.32 -3.35 27.36
N CYS A 710 4.86 -2.25 27.85
CA CYS A 710 4.71 -0.93 27.25
C CYS A 710 5.46 -0.90 25.91
N ARG A 711 4.77 -0.67 24.79
CA ARG A 711 5.38 -0.67 23.46
C ARG A 711 5.84 0.73 23.01
N LEU A 712 6.26 1.55 23.97
CA LEU A 712 7.16 2.66 23.73
C LEU A 712 8.57 2.07 23.70
N ASP A 713 9.16 1.96 22.52
CA ASP A 713 10.37 1.19 22.24
C ASP A 713 11.65 2.03 22.39
N THR A 714 11.54 3.37 22.46
CA THR A 714 12.67 4.30 22.63
C THR A 714 12.35 5.40 23.65
N ALA A 715 13.38 6.07 24.17
CA ALA A 715 13.19 7.22 25.08
C ALA A 715 12.46 8.40 24.39
N GLU A 716 12.74 8.63 23.11
CA GLU A 716 12.11 9.69 22.33
C GLU A 716 10.60 9.43 22.13
N GLU A 717 10.19 8.19 21.95
CA GLU A 717 8.77 7.82 21.90
C GLU A 717 8.05 8.06 23.23
N VAL A 718 8.74 7.88 24.36
CA VAL A 718 8.19 8.24 25.68
C VAL A 718 7.95 9.75 25.75
N LEU A 719 8.91 10.57 25.32
CA LEU A 719 8.76 12.02 25.30
C LEU A 719 7.59 12.48 24.41
N VAL A 720 7.45 11.89 23.22
CA VAL A 720 6.34 12.18 22.30
C VAL A 720 5.01 11.75 22.91
N TYR A 721 4.94 10.55 23.48
CA TYR A 721 3.72 10.07 24.13
C TYR A 721 3.32 10.97 25.30
N GLU A 722 4.24 11.28 26.22
CA GLU A 722 3.93 12.09 27.41
C GLU A 722 3.47 13.51 27.06
N ALA A 723 4.00 14.08 25.96
CA ALA A 723 3.53 15.37 25.45
C ALA A 723 2.08 15.35 24.93
N GLY A 724 1.49 14.17 24.66
CA GLY A 724 0.15 14.03 24.09
C GLY A 724 0.12 13.54 22.65
N GLY A 725 1.30 13.35 22.03
CA GLY A 725 1.47 13.04 20.61
C GLY A 725 2.48 13.98 19.94
N VAL A 726 2.74 13.75 18.66
CA VAL A 726 3.75 14.50 17.87
C VAL A 726 3.40 15.98 17.79
N LEU A 727 2.13 16.31 17.54
CA LEU A 727 1.71 17.71 17.35
C LEU A 727 1.89 18.51 18.64
N GLN A 728 1.46 17.96 19.78
CA GLN A 728 1.61 18.58 21.09
C GLN A 728 3.09 18.71 21.47
N ARG A 729 3.91 17.69 21.17
CA ARG A 729 5.35 17.74 21.38
C ARG A 729 5.99 18.89 20.59
N PHE A 730 5.65 19.01 19.31
CA PHE A 730 6.13 20.10 18.48
C PHE A 730 5.74 21.48 19.02
N ALA A 731 4.49 21.64 19.49
CA ALA A 731 4.06 22.90 20.10
C ALA A 731 4.90 23.27 21.34
N GLN A 732 5.24 22.29 22.17
CA GLN A 732 6.15 22.50 23.30
C GLN A 732 7.55 22.94 22.82
N ASP A 733 8.16 22.23 21.87
CA ASP A 733 9.48 22.59 21.35
C ASP A 733 9.49 23.99 20.71
N PHE A 734 8.44 24.34 19.97
CA PHE A 734 8.30 25.66 19.34
C PHE A 734 8.19 26.78 20.38
N LEU A 735 7.45 26.57 21.47
CA LEU A 735 7.34 27.53 22.56
C LEU A 735 8.65 27.68 23.34
N GLU A 736 9.35 26.57 23.60
CA GLU A 736 10.67 26.55 24.24
C GLU A 736 11.73 27.28 23.40
N GLY A 737 11.77 27.02 22.09
CA GLY A 737 12.73 27.61 21.17
C GLY A 737 12.52 29.11 20.90
N ASN A 738 11.31 29.64 21.10
CA ASN A 738 11.02 31.08 21.03
C ASN A 738 11.17 31.79 22.38
N ALA A 739 11.26 31.04 23.48
CA ALA A 739 11.53 31.58 24.81
C ALA A 739 13.04 31.69 25.11
N ALA A 740 13.87 30.93 24.38
CA ALA A 740 15.33 31.00 24.37
C ALA A 740 15.84 32.04 23.36
#